data_AF-A0A2D7JVT9-F1
#
_entry.id   AF-A0A2D7JVT9-F1
#
_cell.length_a   1.000
_cell.length_b   1.000
_cell.length_c   1.000
_cell.angle_alpha   90.00
_cell.angle_beta   90.00
_cell.angle_gamma   90.00
#
_symmetry.space_group_name_H-M   'P 1'
#
loop_
_entity.id
_entity.type
_entity.pdbx_description
1 polymer ?
#
loop_
_entity_poly.entity_id
_entity_poly.type
_entity_poly.pdbx_seq_one_letter_code
_entity_poly.pdbx_strand_id
1 'polypeptide(L)'
;MEFHSSNTECKFNPDSNEADIVCDLCQSMIDFDPKTGWSAPLNTIEHERAIALFGGPSAPASSRWKRLASSLGETEHAGWARLSSDWDDPIKTLPCSESEFESLHQSIVQGFALTSQQQRWMAKGIEFHNGSFFRIMNGRQYLDDVELPSVVSLRSLFPVLASKDVRRGWDLSGLIVGLSCTTPILNANGEGGNLNEILRGIETADSNSRVMIAMLSWLSTRVKIDRLNGDETSPRSGYVSWAYDVRSEVLRRGGRIDRAKLSEAFSNHPAGLFDCYQVPWMQEWERSTEHHLPARTLDRPLRVSEKHISFRVRNKSGRTRLVQVPRQPDLWAILISLSLSPLNSEAGKTLLGLQHNWNIAYIKKDTPSQNMIRSLEFCHEILNGLSDRVYVKNAEVLVFGKLGHCYEIKVTHGQHGAPYLISHFRDFGRGQKHPICIHNGQYHSTVPLGDTIGSVILSMYNDTTATLNIGSLNEVLISNPPFGFPRRPVNEEWIAALNQDALKELTFHQHHWVSDPWYEARPKPREEIPEAHPGLRGLLARQFRGQQIIEKRVYEWNKRFQEHFEETGTFPYEDVVSRWANQVPPYINNPHSFARGRAYVRAQQYGRWGRMAMRYRHIAMPRNRDDVHEVGDMRDGERRWCEVYARVWEVLISQPLGSDVQIPNDLGEAVEFSDVDLQVTLRNTIERRFVTAISQLLGYVRDGEQHHSVVFIRRDHPRPNARLRLTDLLAETQRRQNVRGAPPRWWNYVDARRAPDAVEWHPWQFHEDLRDTPRQQARQPRLDDDFNGLGELFG
;
A
#
# COMPACT_ATOMS: atom_id res chain seq x y z
N MET A 1 -22.13 9.23 -38.34
CA MET A 1 -20.73 9.69 -38.25
C MET A 1 -19.91 8.59 -38.89
N GLU A 2 -19.34 8.90 -40.04
CA GLU A 2 -18.72 7.96 -40.98
C GLU A 2 -17.49 7.30 -40.33
N PHE A 3 -17.53 5.97 -40.17
CA PHE A 3 -16.37 5.16 -39.79
C PHE A 3 -15.65 4.71 -41.07
N HIS A 4 -15.12 5.67 -41.82
CA HIS A 4 -14.06 5.38 -42.80
C HIS A 4 -12.75 5.25 -42.04
N SER A 5 -11.87 4.31 -42.44
CA SER A 5 -10.53 4.20 -41.87
C SER A 5 -9.81 5.54 -42.08
N SER A 6 -9.72 6.31 -41.00
CA SER A 6 -9.34 7.72 -41.07
C SER A 6 -7.83 7.82 -41.20
N ASN A 7 -7.36 8.48 -42.25
CA ASN A 7 -6.02 9.10 -42.28
C ASN A 7 -5.69 9.62 -40.89
N THR A 8 -4.56 9.18 -40.32
CA THR A 8 -4.23 9.58 -38.96
C THR A 8 -3.84 11.06 -38.97
N GLU A 9 -4.68 11.96 -38.47
CA GLU A 9 -4.42 13.40 -38.37
C GLU A 9 -3.20 13.64 -37.45
N CYS A 10 -2.05 13.97 -38.04
CA CYS A 10 -0.77 14.10 -37.33
C CYS A 10 0.25 14.94 -38.12
N LYS A 11 0.95 15.83 -37.44
CA LYS A 11 2.04 16.67 -37.94
C LYS A 11 3.21 15.89 -38.51
N PHE A 12 3.41 14.65 -38.05
CA PHE A 12 4.47 13.76 -38.52
C PHE A 12 3.94 12.69 -39.50
N ASN A 13 2.71 12.85 -40.01
CA ASN A 13 2.15 11.99 -41.05
C ASN A 13 2.19 12.74 -42.40
N PRO A 14 2.88 12.22 -43.44
CA PRO A 14 2.93 12.86 -44.75
C PRO A 14 1.58 12.97 -45.46
N ASP A 15 0.62 12.11 -45.11
CA ASP A 15 -0.74 12.09 -45.69
C ASP A 15 -1.74 12.97 -44.92
N SER A 16 -1.31 13.62 -43.83
CA SER A 16 -2.15 14.48 -42.98
C SER A 16 -2.25 15.90 -43.54
N ASN A 17 -3.44 16.49 -43.45
CA ASN A 17 -3.68 17.90 -43.77
C ASN A 17 -3.39 18.86 -42.59
N GLU A 18 -3.05 18.33 -41.41
CA GLU A 18 -2.76 19.12 -40.21
C GLU A 18 -1.25 19.28 -39.96
N ALA A 19 -0.74 20.50 -40.09
CA ALA A 19 0.68 20.81 -39.91
C ALA A 19 1.11 21.04 -38.44
N ASP A 20 0.15 21.27 -37.54
CA ASP A 20 0.44 21.70 -36.16
C ASP A 20 0.01 20.71 -35.07
N ILE A 21 -0.80 19.70 -35.41
CA ILE A 21 -1.41 18.79 -34.44
C ILE A 21 -0.64 17.48 -34.40
N VAL A 22 -0.09 17.09 -33.24
CA VAL A 22 0.53 15.77 -33.05
C VAL A 22 -0.53 14.82 -32.49
N CYS A 23 -0.76 13.68 -33.16
CA CYS A 23 -1.75 12.71 -32.68
C CYS A 23 -1.35 12.09 -31.34
N ASP A 24 -2.34 11.63 -30.57
CA ASP A 24 -2.16 11.01 -29.26
C ASP A 24 -1.17 9.84 -29.26
N LEU A 25 -1.17 9.02 -30.32
CA LEU A 25 -0.23 7.90 -30.47
C LEU A 25 1.22 8.39 -30.62
N CYS A 26 1.47 9.38 -31.48
CA CYS A 26 2.80 9.98 -31.64
C CYS A 26 3.25 10.72 -30.39
N GLN A 27 2.35 11.47 -29.76
CA GLN A 27 2.64 12.14 -28.50
C GLN A 27 3.03 11.11 -27.43
N SER A 28 2.32 9.96 -27.37
CA SER A 28 2.68 8.87 -26.45
C SER A 28 4.07 8.30 -26.70
N MET A 29 4.50 8.20 -27.96
CA MET A 29 5.84 7.75 -28.32
C MET A 29 6.92 8.79 -28.01
N ILE A 30 6.63 10.08 -28.19
CA ILE A 30 7.54 11.20 -27.88
C ILE A 30 7.74 11.32 -26.37
N ASP A 31 6.66 11.19 -25.60
CA ASP A 31 6.68 11.26 -24.14
C ASP A 31 7.34 10.03 -23.51
N PHE A 32 7.40 8.90 -24.23
CA PHE A 32 7.93 7.65 -23.72
C PHE A 32 9.47 7.64 -23.67
N ASP A 33 10.02 7.60 -22.45
CA ASP A 33 11.47 7.46 -22.23
C ASP A 33 11.83 6.08 -21.63
N PRO A 34 12.35 5.12 -22.45
CA PRO A 34 12.72 3.78 -21.98
C PRO A 34 13.90 3.79 -21.00
N LYS A 35 14.69 4.86 -20.95
CA LYS A 35 15.85 4.98 -20.06
C LYS A 35 15.46 5.39 -18.64
N THR A 36 14.21 5.80 -18.43
CA THR A 36 13.78 6.28 -17.12
C THR A 36 13.46 5.11 -16.19
N GLY A 37 14.09 5.12 -15.01
CA GLY A 37 13.70 4.21 -13.93
C GLY A 37 12.43 4.70 -13.25
N TRP A 38 12.46 4.96 -11.94
CA TRP A 38 11.24 5.38 -11.26
C TRP A 38 10.75 6.75 -11.79
N SER A 39 9.51 6.79 -12.24
CA SER A 39 8.75 7.98 -12.62
C SER A 39 8.21 8.68 -11.37
N ALA A 40 8.67 9.89 -11.08
CA ALA A 40 8.11 10.73 -10.02
C ALA A 40 6.94 11.51 -10.63
N PRO A 41 5.70 11.43 -10.13
CA PRO A 41 4.53 12.10 -10.71
C PRO A 41 4.57 13.62 -10.52
N LEU A 42 5.56 14.28 -11.11
CA LEU A 42 5.82 15.71 -10.98
C LEU A 42 5.66 16.40 -12.34
N ASN A 43 4.97 17.54 -12.35
CA ASN A 43 4.94 18.40 -13.53
C ASN A 43 6.29 19.14 -13.71
N THR A 44 6.46 19.81 -14.85
CA THR A 44 7.70 20.52 -15.17
C THR A 44 8.06 21.58 -14.11
N ILE A 45 7.08 22.34 -13.64
CA ILE A 45 7.25 23.38 -12.62
C ILE A 45 7.73 22.77 -11.30
N GLU A 46 7.18 21.62 -10.89
CA GLU A 46 7.58 20.90 -9.69
C GLU A 46 9.01 20.36 -9.80
N HIS A 47 9.42 19.88 -10.98
CA HIS A 47 10.82 19.51 -11.23
C HIS A 47 11.77 20.71 -11.12
N GLU A 48 11.41 21.85 -11.71
CA GLU A 48 12.21 23.08 -11.68
C GLU A 48 12.34 23.66 -10.28
N ARG A 49 11.22 23.71 -9.53
CA ARG A 49 11.21 24.10 -8.11
C ARG A 49 12.17 23.23 -7.30
N ALA A 50 12.10 21.91 -7.45
CA ALA A 50 12.99 21.01 -6.72
C ALA A 50 14.47 21.20 -7.11
N ILE A 51 14.78 21.48 -8.38
CA ILE A 51 16.14 21.77 -8.85
C ILE A 51 16.68 23.05 -8.23
N ALA A 52 15.85 24.09 -8.11
CA ALA A 52 16.22 25.37 -7.53
C ALA A 52 16.69 25.24 -6.08
N LEU A 53 16.05 24.35 -5.29
CA LEU A 53 16.36 24.13 -3.87
C LEU A 53 17.81 23.67 -3.61
N PHE A 54 18.43 22.92 -4.52
CA PHE A 54 19.81 22.43 -4.36
C PHE A 54 20.78 22.97 -5.42
N GLY A 55 20.32 23.82 -6.34
CA GLY A 55 21.15 24.43 -7.40
C GLY A 55 21.49 23.50 -8.56
N GLY A 56 20.80 22.37 -8.71
CA GLY A 56 20.94 21.45 -9.83
C GLY A 56 22.15 20.50 -9.78
N PRO A 57 22.19 19.52 -10.71
CA PRO A 57 23.14 18.40 -10.68
C PRO A 57 24.58 18.78 -11.10
N SER A 58 24.77 19.93 -11.75
CA SER A 58 26.07 20.44 -12.16
C SER A 58 26.92 20.92 -10.97
N ALA A 59 26.27 21.24 -9.85
CA ALA A 59 26.96 21.68 -8.64
C ALA A 59 27.65 20.52 -7.88
N PRO A 60 28.81 20.76 -7.25
CA PRO A 60 29.46 19.79 -6.36
C PRO A 60 28.51 19.31 -5.25
N ALA A 61 28.69 18.07 -4.79
CA ALA A 61 27.80 17.47 -3.78
C ALA A 61 27.71 18.30 -2.48
N SER A 62 28.82 18.85 -1.99
CA SER A 62 28.84 19.74 -0.82
C SER A 62 28.04 21.02 -1.04
N SER A 63 28.14 21.62 -2.22
CA SER A 63 27.38 22.82 -2.59
C SER A 63 25.89 22.54 -2.68
N ARG A 64 25.49 21.37 -3.22
CA ARG A 64 24.09 20.95 -3.28
C ARG A 64 23.46 20.83 -1.89
N TRP A 65 24.16 20.18 -0.97
CA TRP A 65 23.71 20.06 0.43
C TRP A 65 23.61 21.42 1.12
N LYS A 66 24.64 22.28 0.97
CA LYS A 66 24.62 23.63 1.55
C LYS A 66 23.46 24.48 1.04
N ARG A 67 23.15 24.41 -0.26
CA ARG A 67 22.00 25.12 -0.85
C ARG A 67 20.67 24.56 -0.39
N LEU A 68 20.56 23.24 -0.25
CA LEU A 68 19.35 22.61 0.28
C LEU A 68 19.08 23.08 1.72
N ALA A 69 20.12 23.06 2.57
CA ALA A 69 20.07 23.58 3.92
C ALA A 69 19.67 25.06 3.96
N SER A 70 20.26 25.92 3.13
CA SER A 70 19.88 27.34 3.11
C SER A 70 18.46 27.59 2.59
N SER A 71 17.95 26.74 1.70
CA SER A 71 16.63 26.93 1.08
C SER A 71 15.49 26.46 1.98
N LEU A 72 15.70 25.38 2.75
CA LEU A 72 14.66 24.77 3.59
C LEU A 72 14.93 24.86 5.10
N GLY A 73 16.11 25.33 5.52
CA GLY A 73 16.55 25.34 6.92
C GLY A 73 15.76 26.27 7.84
N GLU A 74 15.12 27.29 7.28
CA GLU A 74 14.24 28.24 7.99
C GLU A 74 12.75 27.96 7.76
N THR A 75 12.42 26.84 7.10
CA THR A 75 11.03 26.43 6.85
C THR A 75 10.54 25.48 7.93
N GLU A 76 9.23 25.19 7.94
CA GLU A 76 8.64 24.21 8.85
C GLU A 76 9.30 22.82 8.77
N HIS A 77 9.87 22.45 7.62
CA HIS A 77 10.55 21.17 7.42
C HIS A 77 11.81 20.99 8.27
N ALA A 78 12.45 22.09 8.69
CA ALA A 78 13.55 22.09 9.64
C ALA A 78 13.13 22.59 11.03
N GLY A 79 12.20 23.55 11.08
CA GLY A 79 11.78 24.25 12.30
C GLY A 79 11.21 23.33 13.39
N TRP A 80 10.58 22.20 13.02
CA TRP A 80 10.06 21.24 14.00
C TRP A 80 11.12 20.66 14.95
N ALA A 81 12.39 20.67 14.55
CA ALA A 81 13.52 20.16 15.32
C ALA A 81 14.37 21.27 15.95
N ARG A 82 13.90 22.52 15.99
CA ARG A 82 14.60 23.63 16.66
C ARG A 82 14.19 23.70 18.13
N LEU A 83 15.14 24.06 18.99
CA LEU A 83 14.86 24.46 20.37
C LEU A 83 14.36 25.91 20.41
N SER A 84 13.84 26.32 21.56
CA SER A 84 13.34 27.69 21.77
C SER A 84 14.39 28.77 21.53
N SER A 85 15.67 28.47 21.75
CA SER A 85 16.80 29.35 21.47
C SER A 85 17.89 28.62 20.70
N ASP A 86 18.46 29.28 19.69
CA ASP A 86 19.53 28.74 18.84
C ASP A 86 20.85 28.49 19.59
N TRP A 87 20.98 29.05 20.80
CA TRP A 87 22.19 28.92 21.62
C TRP A 87 22.10 27.81 22.66
N ASP A 88 20.91 27.24 22.85
CA ASP A 88 20.67 26.23 23.87
C ASP A 88 21.43 24.94 23.51
N ASP A 89 22.21 24.39 24.43
CA ASP A 89 22.81 23.07 24.26
C ASP A 89 21.72 22.02 24.54
N PRO A 90 21.35 21.16 23.57
CA PRO A 90 20.36 20.13 23.79
C PRO A 90 20.77 19.09 24.82
N ILE A 91 22.07 18.96 25.13
CA ILE A 91 22.57 18.00 26.11
C ILE A 91 22.62 18.67 27.49
N LYS A 92 21.85 18.13 28.43
CA LYS A 92 21.83 18.58 29.82
C LYS A 92 22.93 17.91 30.64
N THR A 93 23.13 16.59 30.47
CA THR A 93 24.16 15.85 31.23
C THR A 93 24.73 14.71 30.40
N LEU A 94 26.06 14.63 30.36
CA LEU A 94 26.81 13.55 29.74
C LEU A 94 26.98 12.38 30.73
N PRO A 95 27.10 11.13 30.25
CA PRO A 95 27.30 9.96 31.11
C PRO A 95 28.67 9.97 31.83
N CYS A 96 29.64 10.70 31.30
CA CYS A 96 31.03 10.79 31.74
C CYS A 96 31.56 12.24 31.56
N SER A 97 32.83 12.49 31.90
CA SER A 97 33.46 13.79 31.68
C SER A 97 33.61 14.12 30.19
N GLU A 98 33.76 15.40 29.84
CA GLU A 98 33.86 15.82 28.42
C GLU A 98 35.06 15.18 27.68
N SER A 99 36.21 15.01 28.37
CA SER A 99 37.39 14.38 27.78
C SER A 99 37.20 12.88 27.55
N GLU A 100 36.55 12.18 28.49
CA GLU A 100 36.17 10.77 28.34
C GLU A 100 35.14 10.59 27.23
N PHE A 101 34.20 11.52 27.09
CA PHE A 101 33.20 11.52 26.04
C PHE A 101 33.84 11.71 24.66
N GLU A 102 34.86 12.58 24.55
CA GLU A 102 35.62 12.74 23.31
C GLU A 102 36.40 11.46 22.94
N SER A 103 36.99 10.76 23.92
CA SER A 103 37.62 9.45 23.71
C SER A 103 36.63 8.39 23.22
N LEU A 104 35.42 8.37 23.79
CA LEU A 104 34.32 7.51 23.34
C LEU A 104 33.91 7.84 21.90
N HIS A 105 33.74 9.13 21.57
CA HIS A 105 33.44 9.60 20.22
C HIS A 105 34.47 9.12 19.21
N GLN A 106 35.78 9.29 19.49
CA GLN A 106 36.85 8.84 18.59
C GLN A 106 36.82 7.33 18.37
N SER A 107 36.61 6.55 19.43
CA SER A 107 36.49 5.09 19.37
C SER A 107 35.35 4.65 18.44
N ILE A 108 34.19 5.32 18.52
CA ILE A 108 33.01 5.04 17.68
C ILE A 108 33.26 5.39 16.21
N VAL A 109 33.83 6.58 15.94
CA VAL A 109 34.09 7.04 14.57
C VAL A 109 35.10 6.15 13.85
N GLN A 110 36.17 5.77 14.56
CA GLN A 110 37.21 4.86 14.05
C GLN A 110 36.73 3.42 13.96
N GLY A 111 35.69 3.06 14.74
CA GLY A 111 35.07 1.74 14.71
C GLY A 111 35.78 0.71 15.57
N PHE A 112 36.45 1.15 16.63
CA PHE A 112 37.08 0.29 17.61
C PHE A 112 36.06 -0.40 18.51
N ALA A 113 36.44 -1.54 19.08
CA ALA A 113 35.64 -2.21 20.09
C ALA A 113 35.60 -1.32 21.36
N LEU A 114 34.40 -1.07 21.87
CA LEU A 114 34.21 -0.25 23.06
C LEU A 114 34.71 -0.99 24.30
N THR A 115 35.41 -0.29 25.19
CA THR A 115 35.83 -0.83 26.49
C THR A 115 34.63 -1.10 27.40
N SER A 116 34.79 -1.94 28.43
CA SER A 116 33.72 -2.19 29.41
C SER A 116 33.23 -0.91 30.09
N GLN A 117 34.11 0.07 30.30
CA GLN A 117 33.75 1.36 30.88
C GLN A 117 32.93 2.21 29.89
N GLN A 118 33.35 2.26 28.61
CA GLN A 118 32.59 2.92 27.54
C GLN A 118 31.21 2.30 27.35
N GLN A 119 31.09 0.97 27.42
CA GLN A 119 29.80 0.28 27.39
C GLN A 119 28.89 0.68 28.57
N ARG A 120 29.45 0.85 29.77
CA ARG A 120 28.69 1.36 30.94
C ARG A 120 28.22 2.80 30.73
N TRP A 121 29.04 3.67 30.13
CA TRP A 121 28.62 5.03 29.79
C TRP A 121 27.45 5.04 28.80
N MET A 122 27.50 4.19 27.77
CA MET A 122 26.42 4.02 26.81
C MET A 122 25.12 3.51 27.45
N ALA A 123 25.23 2.61 28.45
CA ALA A 123 24.09 2.12 29.21
C ALA A 123 23.51 3.19 30.18
N LYS A 124 24.37 4.02 30.79
CA LYS A 124 23.96 5.16 31.63
C LYS A 124 23.17 6.20 30.81
N GLY A 125 23.64 6.48 29.59
CA GLY A 125 22.96 7.31 28.60
C GLY A 125 23.28 8.80 28.67
N ILE A 126 22.80 9.53 27.67
CA ILE A 126 22.93 10.98 27.52
C ILE A 126 21.58 11.61 27.86
N GLU A 127 21.57 12.56 28.80
CA GLU A 127 20.37 13.31 29.19
C GLU A 127 20.23 14.56 28.33
N PHE A 128 19.06 14.74 27.73
CA PHE A 128 18.70 15.91 26.95
C PHE A 128 17.94 16.95 27.80
N HIS A 129 17.89 18.19 27.32
CA HIS A 129 17.26 19.32 28.01
C HIS A 129 15.77 19.10 28.31
N ASN A 130 15.06 18.33 27.48
CA ASN A 130 13.66 17.98 27.69
C ASN A 130 13.44 16.85 28.72
N GLY A 131 14.49 16.41 29.42
CA GLY A 131 14.45 15.31 30.39
C GLY A 131 14.56 13.92 29.77
N SER A 132 14.64 13.80 28.44
CA SER A 132 14.78 12.49 27.78
C SER A 132 16.20 11.93 27.84
N PHE A 133 16.34 10.61 27.84
CA PHE A 133 17.59 9.87 27.98
C PHE A 133 17.83 8.92 26.81
N PHE A 134 18.90 9.15 26.04
CA PHE A 134 19.33 8.21 25.00
C PHE A 134 20.32 7.18 25.57
N ARG A 135 19.98 5.90 25.47
CA ARG A 135 20.77 4.78 26.02
C ARG A 135 21.00 3.69 24.97
N ILE A 136 22.12 2.98 25.11
CA ILE A 136 22.40 1.78 24.32
C ILE A 136 22.70 0.62 25.25
N MET A 137 21.90 -0.43 25.14
CA MET A 137 22.01 -1.63 25.97
C MET A 137 21.88 -2.86 25.08
N ASN A 138 22.82 -3.82 25.20
CA ASN A 138 22.82 -5.08 24.44
C ASN A 138 22.69 -4.87 22.91
N GLY A 139 23.37 -3.85 22.37
CA GLY A 139 23.33 -3.53 20.94
C GLY A 139 22.04 -2.85 20.46
N ARG A 140 21.10 -2.55 21.36
CA ARG A 140 19.83 -1.89 21.08
C ARG A 140 19.83 -0.46 21.57
N GLN A 141 19.09 0.39 20.90
CA GLN A 141 19.01 1.82 21.19
C GLN A 141 17.65 2.15 21.80
N TYR A 142 17.66 2.93 22.86
CA TYR A 142 16.48 3.33 23.61
C TYR A 142 16.46 4.84 23.78
N LEU A 143 15.26 5.41 23.79
CA LEU A 143 15.00 6.76 24.27
C LEU A 143 13.92 6.66 25.35
N ASP A 144 14.22 7.11 26.57
CA ASP A 144 13.33 6.97 27.74
C ASP A 144 12.83 5.55 27.93
N ASP A 145 13.74 4.58 27.83
CA ASP A 145 13.46 3.14 27.93
C ASP A 145 12.48 2.58 26.85
N VAL A 146 12.11 3.39 25.85
CA VAL A 146 11.42 2.94 24.64
C VAL A 146 12.44 2.51 23.59
N GLU A 147 12.39 1.24 23.18
CA GLU A 147 13.26 0.72 22.12
C GLU A 147 12.96 1.40 20.78
N LEU A 148 13.99 1.92 20.11
CA LEU A 148 13.85 2.60 18.84
C LEU A 148 13.49 1.62 17.70
N PRO A 149 12.57 1.96 16.77
CA PRO A 149 12.14 1.06 15.69
C PRO A 149 13.20 0.69 14.66
N SER A 150 14.33 1.39 14.61
CA SER A 150 15.50 1.00 13.83
C SER A 150 16.75 1.65 14.38
N VAL A 151 17.90 1.12 13.97
CA VAL A 151 19.22 1.59 14.40
C VAL A 151 19.51 2.96 13.79
N VAL A 152 19.82 3.94 14.64
CA VAL A 152 20.41 5.22 14.28
C VAL A 152 21.93 5.06 14.15
N SER A 153 22.52 5.66 13.12
CA SER A 153 23.96 5.57 12.85
C SER A 153 24.79 6.25 13.95
N LEU A 154 25.45 5.46 14.80
CA LEU A 154 26.32 6.01 15.85
C LEU A 154 27.49 6.80 15.27
N ARG A 155 28.04 6.37 14.13
CA ARG A 155 29.13 7.09 13.44
C ARG A 155 28.71 8.42 12.80
N SER A 156 27.40 8.62 12.60
CA SER A 156 26.85 9.90 12.13
C SER A 156 26.42 10.77 13.31
N LEU A 157 25.82 10.17 14.33
CA LEU A 157 25.27 10.83 15.51
C LEU A 157 26.33 11.35 16.48
N PHE A 158 27.35 10.54 16.82
CA PHE A 158 28.36 10.93 17.82
C PHE A 158 29.17 12.18 17.46
N PRO A 159 29.58 12.40 16.20
CA PRO A 159 30.21 13.66 15.82
C PRO A 159 29.35 14.90 16.05
N VAL A 160 28.02 14.77 15.90
CA VAL A 160 27.08 15.84 16.23
C VAL A 160 26.95 15.99 17.74
N LEU A 161 26.83 14.89 18.48
CA LEU A 161 26.77 14.91 19.95
C LEU A 161 28.04 15.49 20.59
N ALA A 162 29.22 15.26 20.02
CA ALA A 162 30.49 15.74 20.55
C ALA A 162 30.72 17.24 20.27
N SER A 163 30.28 17.75 19.12
CA SER A 163 30.49 19.15 18.72
C SER A 163 29.39 20.09 19.23
N LYS A 164 29.73 20.99 20.17
CA LYS A 164 28.81 22.02 20.70
C LYS A 164 28.30 22.94 19.59
N ASP A 165 29.18 23.34 18.70
CA ASP A 165 28.87 24.29 17.62
C ASP A 165 27.84 23.73 16.63
N VAL A 166 27.84 22.40 16.41
CA VAL A 166 26.91 21.76 15.46
C VAL A 166 25.56 21.46 16.10
N ARG A 167 25.52 21.11 17.40
CA ARG A 167 24.29 20.65 18.06
C ARG A 167 23.43 21.74 18.69
N ARG A 168 24.01 22.90 19.02
CA ARG A 168 23.27 24.00 19.65
C ARG A 168 22.04 24.41 18.83
N GLY A 169 20.94 24.67 19.52
CA GLY A 169 19.67 25.07 18.91
C GLY A 169 18.83 23.93 18.31
N TRP A 170 19.26 22.67 18.40
CA TRP A 170 18.57 21.53 17.78
C TRP A 170 18.04 20.51 18.79
N ASP A 171 16.80 20.07 18.63
CA ASP A 171 16.21 18.94 19.37
C ASP A 171 16.76 17.61 18.85
N LEU A 172 17.88 17.17 19.43
CA LEU A 172 18.50 15.90 19.08
C LEU A 172 17.62 14.69 19.44
N SER A 173 16.77 14.79 20.46
CA SER A 173 15.88 13.69 20.85
C SER A 173 14.83 13.44 19.76
N GLY A 174 14.21 14.51 19.24
CA GLY A 174 13.28 14.47 18.11
C GLY A 174 13.94 13.94 16.83
N LEU A 175 15.18 14.35 16.53
CA LEU A 175 15.93 13.86 15.38
C LEU A 175 16.26 12.37 15.48
N ILE A 176 16.66 11.87 16.66
CA ILE A 176 16.94 10.45 16.89
C ILE A 176 15.67 9.62 16.63
N VAL A 177 14.53 10.04 17.18
CA VAL A 177 13.23 9.37 16.96
C VAL A 177 12.85 9.40 15.49
N GLY A 178 12.93 10.57 14.85
CA GLY A 178 12.62 10.75 13.44
C GLY A 178 13.46 9.84 12.52
N LEU A 179 14.79 9.84 12.69
CA LEU A 179 15.69 8.98 11.92
C LEU A 179 15.36 7.50 12.08
N SER A 180 15.15 7.04 13.32
CA SER A 180 14.82 5.65 13.62
C SER A 180 13.49 5.19 12.98
N CYS A 181 12.58 6.12 12.70
CA CYS A 181 11.27 5.82 12.14
C CYS A 181 11.18 5.98 10.62
N THR A 182 12.19 6.55 9.96
CA THR A 182 12.22 6.65 8.48
C THR A 182 12.45 5.29 7.81
N THR A 183 13.10 4.36 8.50
CA THR A 183 13.35 2.99 8.05
C THR A 183 13.06 1.97 9.14
N PRO A 184 11.81 1.83 9.62
CA PRO A 184 11.52 0.91 10.71
C PRO A 184 11.84 -0.52 10.25
N ILE A 185 12.72 -1.18 11.01
CA ILE A 185 13.03 -2.61 10.89
C ILE A 185 12.44 -3.19 12.15
N LEU A 186 11.31 -3.88 12.03
CA LEU A 186 10.53 -4.29 13.18
C LEU A 186 11.41 -5.18 14.09
N ASN A 187 11.64 -4.72 15.32
CA ASN A 187 12.51 -5.38 16.29
C ASN A 187 11.92 -6.73 16.70
N ALA A 188 12.79 -7.74 16.74
CA ALA A 188 12.47 -9.16 16.94
C ALA A 188 11.77 -9.51 18.28
N ASN A 189 11.67 -8.58 19.24
CA ASN A 189 11.15 -8.90 20.58
C ASN A 189 9.77 -8.29 20.89
N GLY A 190 9.31 -7.31 20.11
CA GLY A 190 7.97 -6.72 20.29
C GLY A 190 6.92 -7.35 19.39
N GLU A 191 7.31 -7.81 18.21
CA GLU A 191 6.40 -8.28 17.17
C GLU A 191 6.64 -9.77 16.89
N GLY A 192 6.10 -10.62 17.77
CA GLY A 192 6.18 -12.09 17.68
C GLY A 192 5.36 -12.73 16.55
N GLY A 193 5.24 -12.04 15.41
CA GLY A 193 4.79 -12.61 14.14
C GLY A 193 5.92 -13.37 13.45
N ASN A 194 5.59 -14.17 12.44
CA ASN A 194 6.58 -14.80 11.59
C ASN A 194 7.42 -13.69 10.93
N LEU A 195 8.63 -13.44 11.44
CA LEU A 195 9.51 -12.31 11.09
C LEU A 195 9.63 -12.15 9.56
N ASN A 196 9.63 -13.28 8.86
CA ASN A 196 9.66 -13.37 7.41
C ASN A 196 8.43 -12.79 6.72
N GLU A 197 7.22 -12.90 7.28
CA GLU A 197 5.98 -12.39 6.66
C GLU A 197 5.85 -10.87 6.82
N ILE A 198 6.26 -10.35 7.97
CA ILE A 198 6.28 -8.92 8.28
C ILE A 198 7.36 -8.20 7.45
N LEU A 199 8.59 -8.75 7.43
CA LEU A 199 9.67 -8.23 6.60
C LEU A 199 9.30 -8.29 5.11
N ARG A 200 8.70 -9.39 4.64
CA ARG A 200 8.20 -9.49 3.25
C ARG A 200 7.06 -8.52 2.97
N GLY A 201 6.15 -8.27 3.91
CA GLY A 201 5.08 -7.27 3.78
C GLY A 201 5.62 -5.85 3.63
N ILE A 202 6.66 -5.50 4.38
CA ILE A 202 7.36 -4.20 4.28
C ILE A 202 8.14 -4.06 2.97
N GLU A 203 8.88 -5.10 2.58
CA GLU A 203 9.65 -5.10 1.34
C GLU A 203 8.74 -5.03 0.11
N THR A 204 7.59 -5.71 0.15
CA THR A 204 6.62 -5.75 -0.96
C THR A 204 5.58 -4.62 -0.92
N ALA A 205 5.60 -3.79 0.12
CA ALA A 205 4.70 -2.65 0.26
C ALA A 205 4.82 -1.67 -0.91
N ASP A 206 3.69 -1.11 -1.34
CA ASP A 206 3.70 -0.02 -2.30
C ASP A 206 4.25 1.27 -1.66
N SER A 207 4.59 2.23 -2.52
CA SER A 207 5.32 3.43 -2.11
C SER A 207 4.57 4.28 -1.07
N ASN A 208 3.24 4.40 -1.19
CA ASN A 208 2.43 5.16 -0.24
C ASN A 208 2.35 4.44 1.12
N SER A 209 2.14 3.11 1.09
CA SER A 209 2.11 2.29 2.30
C SER A 209 3.43 2.34 3.08
N ARG A 210 4.58 2.43 2.42
CA ARG A 210 5.90 2.52 3.10
C ARG A 210 6.04 3.79 3.93
N VAL A 211 5.66 4.93 3.37
CA VAL A 211 5.72 6.24 4.03
C VAL A 211 4.73 6.27 5.19
N MET A 212 3.52 5.74 4.99
CA MET A 212 2.54 5.59 6.05
C MET A 212 3.05 4.74 7.21
N ILE A 213 3.66 3.57 6.93
CA ILE A 213 4.25 2.72 7.98
C ILE A 213 5.34 3.49 8.76
N ALA A 214 6.14 4.31 8.08
CA ALA A 214 7.16 5.14 8.72
C ALA A 214 6.52 6.18 9.66
N MET A 215 5.50 6.91 9.19
CA MET A 215 4.75 7.88 9.99
C MET A 215 4.05 7.21 11.19
N LEU A 216 3.34 6.11 10.99
CA LEU A 216 2.66 5.39 12.09
C LEU A 216 3.65 4.82 13.11
N SER A 217 4.84 4.42 12.67
CA SER A 217 5.92 4.01 13.58
C SER A 217 6.47 5.20 14.36
N TRP A 218 6.62 6.36 13.73
CA TRP A 218 6.98 7.59 14.42
C TRP A 218 5.94 7.97 15.48
N LEU A 219 4.66 8.00 15.12
CA LEU A 219 3.57 8.34 16.04
C LEU A 219 3.53 7.39 17.23
N SER A 220 3.57 6.07 16.97
CA SER A 220 3.57 5.08 18.05
C SER A 220 4.76 5.22 18.99
N THR A 221 5.96 5.50 18.47
CA THR A 221 7.16 5.68 19.29
C THR A 221 7.10 6.98 20.08
N ARG A 222 6.69 8.09 19.44
CA ARG A 222 6.62 9.40 20.08
C ARG A 222 5.64 9.41 21.23
N VAL A 223 4.45 8.84 21.05
CA VAL A 223 3.44 8.74 22.12
C VAL A 223 3.95 7.91 23.30
N LYS A 224 4.67 6.80 23.04
CA LYS A 224 5.26 5.99 24.12
C LYS A 224 6.28 6.78 24.95
N ILE A 225 7.11 7.59 24.29
CA ILE A 225 8.10 8.44 24.95
C ILE A 225 7.42 9.54 25.79
N ASP A 226 6.49 10.30 25.18
CA ASP A 226 5.81 11.41 25.86
C ASP A 226 5.05 10.95 27.11
N ARG A 227 4.52 9.72 27.11
CA ARG A 227 3.84 9.13 28.27
C ARG A 227 4.75 8.84 29.45
N LEU A 228 6.03 8.59 29.22
CA LEU A 228 6.99 8.34 30.30
C LEU A 228 7.50 9.64 30.93
N ASN A 229 7.43 10.74 30.17
CA ASN A 229 7.89 12.06 30.60
C ASN A 229 6.78 12.96 31.17
N GLY A 230 5.51 12.58 31.05
CA GLY A 230 4.36 13.38 31.51
C GLY A 230 3.70 12.84 32.78
N ASP A 231 3.41 13.74 33.73
CA ASP A 231 2.47 13.51 34.82
C ASP A 231 1.05 13.76 34.29
N GLU A 232 0.41 12.75 33.69
CA GLU A 232 -1.04 12.58 33.61
C GLU A 232 -1.43 11.41 32.70
N THR A 233 -2.50 10.71 33.08
CA THR A 233 -3.23 9.72 32.28
C THR A 233 -3.82 10.39 31.03
N SER A 234 -2.96 10.64 30.05
CA SER A 234 -3.30 11.44 28.88
C SER A 234 -4.18 10.68 27.87
N PRO A 235 -5.16 11.34 27.20
CA PRO A 235 -6.01 10.79 26.13
C PRO A 235 -5.23 10.25 24.90
N ARG A 236 -3.90 10.41 24.89
CA ARG A 236 -2.97 9.94 23.85
C ARG A 236 -2.88 8.41 23.75
N SER A 237 -3.45 7.67 24.68
CA SER A 237 -3.40 6.21 24.75
C SER A 237 -4.11 5.51 23.56
N GLY A 238 -5.18 6.13 23.04
CA GLY A 238 -5.86 5.71 21.80
C GLY A 238 -4.99 5.86 20.55
N TYR A 239 -4.01 6.77 20.56
CA TYR A 239 -3.20 7.08 19.38
C TYR A 239 -2.26 5.92 19.02
N VAL A 240 -1.67 5.27 20.02
CA VAL A 240 -0.80 4.10 19.81
C VAL A 240 -1.63 2.91 19.29
N SER A 241 -2.84 2.75 19.82
CA SER A 241 -3.73 1.64 19.47
C SER A 241 -4.24 1.79 18.04
N TRP A 242 -4.66 3.01 17.67
CA TRP A 242 -5.01 3.36 16.29
C TRP A 242 -3.82 3.18 15.34
N ALA A 243 -2.64 3.72 15.68
CA ALA A 243 -1.47 3.59 14.83
C ALA A 243 -1.07 2.12 14.60
N TYR A 244 -1.16 1.29 15.64
CA TYR A 244 -0.92 -0.14 15.55
C TYR A 244 -1.96 -0.84 14.66
N ASP A 245 -3.25 -0.54 14.82
CA ASP A 245 -4.34 -1.17 14.06
C ASP A 245 -4.21 -0.87 12.56
N VAL A 246 -4.07 0.41 12.19
CA VAL A 246 -3.90 0.84 10.79
C VAL A 246 -2.64 0.21 10.18
N ARG A 247 -1.51 0.24 10.90
CA ARG A 247 -0.25 -0.36 10.42
C ARG A 247 -0.37 -1.87 10.24
N SER A 248 -1.03 -2.55 11.18
CA SER A 248 -1.22 -4.01 11.13
C SER A 248 -2.09 -4.42 9.94
N GLU A 249 -3.13 -3.66 9.63
CA GLU A 249 -3.95 -3.91 8.45
C GLU A 249 -3.17 -3.73 7.14
N VAL A 250 -2.35 -2.67 7.04
CA VAL A 250 -1.47 -2.45 5.88
C VAL A 250 -0.52 -3.63 5.70
N LEU A 251 0.11 -4.09 6.78
CA LEU A 251 1.04 -5.22 6.76
C LEU A 251 0.34 -6.55 6.43
N ARG A 252 -0.83 -6.82 7.02
CA ARG A 252 -1.64 -8.03 6.80
C ARG A 252 -2.00 -8.22 5.33
N ARG A 253 -2.26 -7.13 4.61
CA ARG A 253 -2.56 -7.16 3.17
C ARG A 253 -1.31 -7.24 2.29
N GLY A 254 -0.12 -7.30 2.88
CA GLY A 254 1.16 -7.35 2.16
C GLY A 254 1.63 -5.98 1.70
N GLY A 255 1.37 -4.95 2.50
CA GLY A 255 1.73 -3.57 2.18
C GLY A 255 0.98 -3.03 0.96
N ARG A 256 -0.20 -3.58 0.68
CA ARG A 256 -1.14 -3.10 -0.34
C ARG A 256 -2.51 -3.03 0.30
N ILE A 257 -3.01 -1.83 0.49
CA ILE A 257 -4.32 -1.63 1.12
C ILE A 257 -5.25 -0.92 0.15
N ASP A 258 -6.54 -1.22 0.28
CA ASP A 258 -7.57 -0.53 -0.47
C ASP A 258 -7.61 0.92 0.00
N ARG A 259 -7.57 1.84 -0.96
CA ARG A 259 -7.46 3.28 -0.71
C ARG A 259 -8.69 3.82 -0.01
N ALA A 260 -9.87 3.28 -0.31
CA ALA A 260 -11.11 3.66 0.38
C ALA A 260 -11.04 3.30 1.88
N LYS A 261 -10.54 2.09 2.19
CA LYS A 261 -10.38 1.61 3.57
C LYS A 261 -9.32 2.36 4.37
N LEU A 262 -8.29 2.87 3.70
CA LEU A 262 -7.33 3.77 4.33
C LEU A 262 -7.96 5.11 4.66
N SER A 263 -8.69 5.70 3.71
CA SER A 263 -9.39 6.97 3.95
C SER A 263 -10.36 6.86 5.11
N GLU A 264 -11.07 5.74 5.19
CA GLU A 264 -11.96 5.37 6.30
C GLU A 264 -11.18 5.25 7.62
N ALA A 265 -10.06 4.53 7.63
CA ALA A 265 -9.23 4.39 8.82
C ALA A 265 -8.65 5.71 9.35
N PHE A 266 -8.29 6.63 8.45
CA PHE A 266 -7.89 7.98 8.82
C PHE A 266 -9.09 8.79 9.32
N SER A 267 -10.26 8.68 8.71
CA SER A 267 -11.48 9.36 9.19
C SER A 267 -11.86 8.93 10.60
N ASN A 268 -11.51 7.71 11.00
CA ASN A 268 -11.76 7.18 12.33
C ASN A 268 -10.63 7.46 13.35
N HIS A 269 -9.71 8.39 13.06
CA HIS A 269 -8.62 8.71 13.98
C HIS A 269 -9.14 9.18 15.36
N PRO A 270 -8.40 8.94 16.46
CA PRO A 270 -8.76 9.47 17.78
C PRO A 270 -8.87 11.00 17.78
N ALA A 271 -9.83 11.55 18.52
CA ALA A 271 -10.02 12.99 18.67
C ALA A 271 -8.75 13.67 19.26
N GLY A 272 -8.40 14.84 18.74
CA GLY A 272 -7.22 15.61 19.18
C GLY A 272 -5.87 15.04 18.75
N LEU A 273 -5.83 13.97 17.93
CA LEU A 273 -4.57 13.37 17.44
C LEU A 273 -3.69 14.39 16.73
N PHE A 274 -4.24 15.09 15.74
CA PHE A 274 -3.49 16.06 14.93
C PHE A 274 -3.21 17.36 15.71
N ASP A 275 -4.08 17.74 16.65
CA ASP A 275 -3.84 18.86 17.55
C ASP A 275 -2.67 18.62 18.52
N CYS A 276 -2.52 17.38 18.99
CA CYS A 276 -1.46 17.00 19.93
C CYS A 276 -0.07 17.01 19.29
N TYR A 277 0.03 16.76 17.98
CA TYR A 277 1.30 16.61 17.27
C TYR A 277 1.36 17.56 16.07
N GLN A 278 1.67 18.82 16.35
CA GLN A 278 1.82 19.91 15.39
C GLN A 278 3.16 19.85 14.62
N VAL A 279 3.46 18.70 14.01
CA VAL A 279 4.64 18.50 13.16
C VAL A 279 4.23 18.50 11.68
N PRO A 280 5.12 18.93 10.75
CA PRO A 280 4.74 19.19 9.36
C PRO A 280 4.09 18.00 8.66
N TRP A 281 4.62 16.78 8.85
CA TRP A 281 4.04 15.60 8.21
C TRP A 281 2.65 15.26 8.76
N MET A 282 2.38 15.47 10.05
CA MET A 282 1.05 15.18 10.62
C MET A 282 0.00 16.12 10.04
N GLN A 283 0.33 17.42 9.89
CA GLN A 283 -0.55 18.39 9.22
C GLN A 283 -0.76 18.04 7.75
N GLU A 284 0.26 17.54 7.05
CA GLU A 284 0.13 17.10 5.67
C GLU A 284 -0.75 15.84 5.54
N TRP A 285 -0.66 14.89 6.48
CA TRP A 285 -1.56 13.72 6.53
C TRP A 285 -3.01 14.11 6.81
N GLU A 286 -3.24 15.11 7.65
CA GLU A 286 -4.58 15.66 7.94
C GLU A 286 -5.18 16.39 6.71
N ARG A 287 -4.39 17.26 6.07
CA ARG A 287 -4.84 18.07 4.93
C ARG A 287 -4.95 17.30 3.62
N SER A 288 -4.22 16.20 3.47
CA SER A 288 -4.14 15.51 2.19
C SER A 288 -5.51 14.92 1.81
N THR A 289 -6.10 15.42 0.74
CA THR A 289 -7.28 14.81 0.10
C THR A 289 -6.87 13.87 -1.04
N GLU A 290 -5.62 13.98 -1.49
CA GLU A 290 -5.04 13.30 -2.65
C GLU A 290 -4.28 12.01 -2.32
N HIS A 291 -4.68 11.30 -1.26
CA HIS A 291 -4.18 9.95 -0.93
C HIS A 291 -4.32 8.95 -2.10
N HIS A 292 -5.17 9.26 -3.07
CA HIS A 292 -5.54 8.43 -4.20
C HIS A 292 -4.61 8.54 -5.41
N LEU A 293 -3.71 9.54 -5.51
CA LEU A 293 -2.78 9.62 -6.64
C LEU A 293 -1.65 8.58 -6.49
N PRO A 294 -1.36 7.76 -7.52
CA PRO A 294 -0.30 6.76 -7.45
C PRO A 294 1.09 7.40 -7.58
N ALA A 295 1.73 7.73 -6.46
CA ALA A 295 3.16 8.00 -6.43
C ALA A 295 3.96 6.69 -6.37
N ARG A 296 5.10 6.66 -7.06
CA ARG A 296 6.02 5.51 -7.03
C ARG A 296 7.43 5.95 -6.66
N THR A 297 7.94 5.32 -5.62
CA THR A 297 9.34 5.28 -5.21
C THR A 297 9.87 3.85 -5.40
N LEU A 298 11.13 3.68 -5.81
CA LEU A 298 11.72 2.33 -5.91
C LEU A 298 11.87 1.70 -4.53
N ASP A 299 12.24 2.50 -3.54
CA ASP A 299 12.57 2.09 -2.18
C ASP A 299 12.47 3.29 -1.22
N ARG A 300 12.64 3.06 0.08
CA ARG A 300 12.59 4.11 1.13
C ARG A 300 13.52 5.28 0.81
N PRO A 301 13.18 6.54 1.12
CA PRO A 301 14.00 7.68 0.73
C PRO A 301 15.36 7.73 1.44
N LEU A 302 15.34 7.44 2.74
CA LEU A 302 16.53 7.31 3.55
C LEU A 302 16.93 5.84 3.73
N ARG A 303 18.23 5.62 3.90
CA ARG A 303 18.79 4.37 4.40
C ARG A 303 19.68 4.74 5.58
N VAL A 304 19.23 4.39 6.78
CA VAL A 304 20.05 4.50 7.98
C VAL A 304 20.77 3.17 8.17
N SER A 305 22.09 3.22 8.24
CA SER A 305 22.94 2.07 8.56
C SER A 305 23.75 2.40 9.81
N GLU A 306 24.40 1.41 10.43
CA GLU A 306 25.30 1.67 11.57
C GLU A 306 26.37 2.73 11.24
N LYS A 307 26.84 2.76 10.00
CA LYS A 307 27.99 3.58 9.58
C LYS A 307 27.62 4.97 9.02
N HIS A 308 26.52 5.08 8.29
CA HIS A 308 26.13 6.31 7.62
C HIS A 308 24.63 6.42 7.39
N ILE A 309 24.15 7.66 7.37
CA ILE A 309 22.84 8.03 6.83
C ILE A 309 23.02 8.31 5.33
N SER A 310 22.19 7.68 4.50
CA SER A 310 22.22 7.85 3.05
C SER A 310 20.87 8.24 2.49
N PHE A 311 20.89 9.14 1.53
CA PHE A 311 19.74 9.57 0.75
C PHE A 311 19.74 8.86 -0.61
N ARG A 312 18.57 8.35 -1.01
CA ARG A 312 18.42 7.58 -2.24
C ARG A 312 18.01 8.50 -3.39
N VAL A 313 18.79 8.48 -4.46
CA VAL A 313 18.65 9.38 -5.61
C VAL A 313 18.75 8.62 -6.93
N ARG A 314 18.24 9.20 -8.02
CA ARG A 314 18.34 8.64 -9.37
C ARG A 314 19.79 8.70 -9.89
N ASN A 315 20.19 7.70 -10.65
CA ASN A 315 21.48 7.62 -11.33
C ASN A 315 21.33 7.77 -12.87
N LYS A 316 22.44 7.76 -13.61
CA LYS A 316 22.48 7.91 -15.09
C LYS A 316 21.79 6.80 -15.87
N SER A 317 21.62 5.63 -15.28
CA SER A 317 20.88 4.51 -15.87
C SER A 317 19.41 4.46 -15.42
N GLY A 318 18.90 5.52 -14.80
CA GLY A 318 17.53 5.59 -14.26
C GLY A 318 17.31 4.79 -12.97
N ARG A 319 18.25 3.94 -12.54
CA ARG A 319 18.21 3.21 -11.27
C ARG A 319 18.48 4.12 -10.07
N THR A 320 18.40 3.57 -8.85
CA THR A 320 18.75 4.30 -7.63
C THR A 320 20.22 4.15 -7.26
N ARG A 321 20.79 5.21 -6.69
CA ARG A 321 22.07 5.25 -6.00
C ARG A 321 21.88 5.87 -4.62
N LEU A 322 22.72 5.50 -3.67
CA LEU A 322 22.79 6.13 -2.35
C LEU A 322 23.87 7.21 -2.34
N VAL A 323 23.53 8.39 -1.83
CA VAL A 323 24.46 9.49 -1.54
C VAL A 323 24.51 9.71 -0.03
N GLN A 324 25.69 9.99 0.51
CA GLN A 324 25.84 10.20 1.95
C GLN A 324 25.25 11.55 2.37
N VAL A 325 24.46 11.54 3.44
CA VAL A 325 23.91 12.76 4.05
C VAL A 325 24.98 13.32 5.01
N PRO A 326 25.28 14.63 4.94
CA PRO A 326 26.21 15.28 5.87
C PRO A 326 25.74 15.16 7.33
N ARG A 327 26.68 15.35 8.27
CA ARG A 327 26.43 15.30 9.71
C ARG A 327 25.95 16.66 10.23
N GLN A 328 24.82 17.12 9.70
CA GLN A 328 24.23 18.43 10.05
C GLN A 328 22.76 18.23 10.44
N PRO A 329 22.33 18.71 11.63
CA PRO A 329 20.97 18.53 12.13
C PRO A 329 19.87 19.10 11.21
N ASP A 330 20.11 20.24 10.57
CA ASP A 330 19.21 20.88 9.60
C ASP A 330 18.81 19.95 8.45
N LEU A 331 19.79 19.30 7.81
CA LEU A 331 19.57 18.35 6.72
C LEU A 331 18.86 17.09 7.21
N TRP A 332 19.13 16.65 8.43
CA TRP A 332 18.41 15.52 9.03
C TRP A 332 16.95 15.89 9.26
N ALA A 333 16.68 17.07 9.84
CA ALA A 333 15.33 17.57 10.10
C ALA A 333 14.50 17.64 8.80
N ILE A 334 15.06 18.25 7.76
CA ILE A 334 14.44 18.38 6.43
C ILE A 334 14.12 16.99 5.88
N LEU A 335 15.11 16.09 5.81
CA LEU A 335 14.93 14.79 5.17
C LEU A 335 13.97 13.88 5.94
N ILE A 336 13.93 13.97 7.28
CA ILE A 336 12.94 13.27 8.11
C ILE A 336 11.55 13.78 7.79
N SER A 337 11.35 15.11 7.83
CA SER A 337 10.06 15.74 7.56
C SER A 337 9.51 15.35 6.20
N LEU A 338 10.34 15.45 5.16
CA LEU A 338 10.00 15.04 3.81
C LEU A 338 9.71 13.53 3.71
N SER A 339 10.45 12.67 4.44
CA SER A 339 10.29 11.21 4.37
C SER A 339 9.08 10.67 5.13
N LEU A 340 8.56 11.41 6.11
CA LEU A 340 7.37 11.04 6.87
C LEU A 340 6.08 11.63 6.28
N SER A 341 6.18 12.61 5.39
CA SER A 341 5.05 13.28 4.73
C SER A 341 4.46 12.44 3.59
N PRO A 342 3.14 12.51 3.32
CA PRO A 342 2.50 11.81 2.19
C PRO A 342 3.19 12.11 0.86
N LEU A 343 3.40 11.11 -0.01
CA LEU A 343 4.12 11.32 -1.27
C LEU A 343 3.45 12.29 -2.25
N ASN A 344 2.15 12.50 -2.11
CA ASN A 344 1.37 13.40 -2.98
C ASN A 344 1.23 14.82 -2.39
N SER A 345 1.68 15.05 -1.16
CA SER A 345 1.71 16.41 -0.59
C SER A 345 2.82 17.25 -1.22
N GLU A 346 2.85 18.56 -0.96
CA GLU A 346 3.92 19.43 -1.45
C GLU A 346 5.31 19.00 -0.90
N ALA A 347 5.37 18.57 0.37
CA ALA A 347 6.56 17.94 0.94
C ALA A 347 6.95 16.65 0.20
N GLY A 348 5.98 15.77 -0.08
CA GLY A 348 6.20 14.54 -0.83
C GLY A 348 6.69 14.79 -2.27
N LYS A 349 6.11 15.76 -2.96
CA LYS A 349 6.54 16.18 -4.30
C LYS A 349 7.95 16.76 -4.28
N THR A 350 8.26 17.57 -3.28
CA THR A 350 9.62 18.10 -3.05
C THR A 350 10.61 16.96 -2.87
N LEU A 351 10.30 15.97 -2.02
CA LEU A 351 11.12 14.78 -1.84
C LEU A 351 11.36 14.05 -3.16
N LEU A 352 10.30 13.73 -3.89
CA LEU A 352 10.37 13.05 -5.17
C LEU A 352 11.22 13.82 -6.18
N GLY A 353 11.10 15.15 -6.19
CA GLY A 353 11.85 16.05 -7.05
C GLY A 353 13.34 16.04 -6.71
N LEU A 354 13.69 16.10 -5.42
CA LEU A 354 15.07 15.97 -4.94
C LEU A 354 15.65 14.61 -5.37
N GLN A 355 14.94 13.51 -5.12
CA GLN A 355 15.40 12.16 -5.46
C GLN A 355 15.60 11.99 -6.97
N HIS A 356 14.70 12.54 -7.78
CA HIS A 356 14.73 12.38 -9.24
C HIS A 356 15.79 13.27 -9.89
N ASN A 357 15.94 14.52 -9.41
CA ASN A 357 16.75 15.53 -10.06
C ASN A 357 18.19 15.62 -9.52
N TRP A 358 18.51 15.01 -8.36
CA TRP A 358 19.78 15.20 -7.66
C TRP A 358 21.01 15.12 -8.56
N ASN A 359 21.15 14.03 -9.32
CA ASN A 359 22.31 13.78 -10.17
C ASN A 359 22.09 14.11 -11.64
N ILE A 360 20.84 14.21 -12.07
CA ILE A 360 20.44 14.41 -13.47
C ILE A 360 19.17 15.24 -13.44
N ALA A 361 19.26 16.44 -13.97
CA ALA A 361 18.13 17.33 -14.08
C ALA A 361 17.09 16.68 -14.99
N TYR A 362 15.82 16.82 -14.63
CA TYR A 362 14.77 16.69 -15.61
C TYR A 362 14.99 17.74 -16.70
N ILE A 363 14.97 17.30 -17.95
CA ILE A 363 15.03 18.18 -19.12
C ILE A 363 13.78 17.82 -19.93
N LYS A 364 12.88 18.78 -20.10
CA LYS A 364 11.75 18.64 -21.00
C LYS A 364 12.32 18.47 -22.41
N LYS A 365 12.04 17.33 -23.07
CA LYS A 365 12.41 17.13 -24.48
C LYS A 365 11.34 17.83 -25.31
N ASP A 366 11.55 19.10 -25.64
CA ASP A 366 10.56 19.88 -26.40
C ASP A 366 10.49 19.52 -27.89
N THR A 367 11.50 18.83 -28.43
CA THR A 367 11.50 18.39 -29.84
C THR A 367 12.04 16.96 -29.99
N PRO A 368 11.31 16.06 -30.69
CA PRO A 368 11.83 14.74 -31.03
C PRO A 368 13.07 14.85 -31.94
N SER A 369 13.97 13.87 -31.86
CA SER A 369 15.14 13.83 -32.75
C SER A 369 14.71 13.55 -34.21
N GLN A 370 15.52 13.96 -35.18
CA GLN A 370 15.30 13.65 -36.61
C GLN A 370 15.05 12.14 -36.87
N ASN A 371 15.80 11.27 -36.20
CA ASN A 371 15.60 9.82 -36.30
C ASN A 371 14.24 9.37 -35.73
N MET A 372 13.78 10.02 -34.66
CA MET A 372 12.47 9.74 -34.08
C MET A 372 11.35 10.19 -35.03
N ILE A 373 11.47 11.37 -35.65
CA ILE A 373 10.49 11.88 -36.62
C ILE A 373 10.33 10.89 -37.78
N ARG A 374 11.44 10.48 -38.42
CA ARG A 374 11.42 9.48 -39.50
C ARG A 374 10.77 8.16 -39.10
N SER A 375 10.98 7.74 -37.84
CA SER A 375 10.37 6.52 -37.34
C SER A 375 8.86 6.63 -37.12
N LEU A 376 8.37 7.83 -36.77
CA LEU A 376 6.94 8.08 -36.63
C LEU A 376 6.28 8.09 -38.02
N GLU A 377 6.92 8.71 -39.00
CA GLU A 377 6.49 8.69 -40.42
C GLU A 377 6.36 7.25 -40.92
N PHE A 378 7.37 6.41 -40.71
CA PHE A 378 7.33 4.99 -41.07
C PHE A 378 6.20 4.22 -40.36
N CYS A 379 5.97 4.49 -39.07
CA CYS A 379 4.85 3.89 -38.35
C CYS A 379 3.50 4.27 -38.97
N HIS A 380 3.33 5.53 -39.39
CA HIS A 380 2.13 6.00 -40.08
C HIS A 380 1.94 5.34 -41.45
N GLU A 381 3.00 5.17 -42.24
CA GLU A 381 2.93 4.45 -43.52
C GLU A 381 2.37 3.03 -43.33
N ILE A 382 2.79 2.33 -42.28
CA ILE A 382 2.25 1.00 -41.92
C ILE A 382 0.78 1.09 -41.52
N LEU A 383 0.42 2.04 -40.66
CA LEU A 383 -0.96 2.21 -40.18
C LEU A 383 -1.92 2.51 -41.33
N ASN A 384 -1.55 3.43 -42.23
CA ASN A 384 -2.35 3.79 -43.40
C ASN A 384 -2.41 2.64 -44.42
N GLY A 385 -1.31 1.91 -44.60
CA GLY A 385 -1.22 0.77 -45.50
C GLY A 385 -2.02 -0.47 -45.09
N LEU A 386 -2.37 -0.61 -43.80
CA LEU A 386 -3.13 -1.73 -43.23
C LEU A 386 -4.50 -1.30 -42.69
N SER A 387 -5.10 -0.29 -43.31
CA SER A 387 -6.30 0.40 -42.81
C SER A 387 -7.58 -0.46 -42.81
N ASP A 388 -7.55 -1.64 -43.41
CA ASP A 388 -8.63 -2.64 -43.38
C ASP A 388 -8.62 -3.51 -42.11
N ARG A 389 -7.49 -3.59 -41.39
CA ARG A 389 -7.33 -4.45 -40.20
C ARG A 389 -6.68 -3.78 -39.01
N VAL A 390 -6.18 -2.56 -39.15
CA VAL A 390 -5.51 -1.82 -38.08
C VAL A 390 -6.30 -0.55 -37.79
N TYR A 391 -6.63 -0.35 -36.52
CA TYR A 391 -7.45 0.76 -36.05
C TYR A 391 -6.74 1.48 -34.90
N VAL A 392 -6.75 2.80 -34.93
CA VAL A 392 -6.11 3.65 -33.91
C VAL A 392 -7.18 4.47 -33.18
N LYS A 393 -7.11 4.49 -31.85
CA LYS A 393 -7.91 5.42 -31.04
C LYS A 393 -7.04 5.95 -29.90
N ASN A 394 -6.95 7.28 -29.79
CA ASN A 394 -6.08 7.95 -28.83
C ASN A 394 -4.64 7.38 -28.91
N ALA A 395 -4.10 6.82 -27.82
CA ALA A 395 -2.77 6.20 -27.76
C ALA A 395 -2.79 4.65 -27.75
N GLU A 396 -3.87 4.02 -28.18
CA GLU A 396 -3.99 2.56 -28.30
C GLU A 396 -4.29 2.15 -29.75
N VAL A 397 -3.69 1.03 -30.18
CA VAL A 397 -3.84 0.45 -31.53
C VAL A 397 -4.48 -0.93 -31.40
N LEU A 398 -5.51 -1.19 -32.20
CA LEU A 398 -6.16 -2.49 -32.34
C LEU A 398 -5.75 -3.10 -33.68
N VAL A 399 -5.25 -4.33 -33.65
CA VAL A 399 -4.82 -5.08 -34.84
C VAL A 399 -5.60 -6.38 -34.95
N PHE A 400 -6.20 -6.62 -36.11
CA PHE A 400 -6.78 -7.92 -36.47
C PHE A 400 -5.74 -8.73 -37.25
N GLY A 401 -5.31 -9.85 -36.67
CA GLY A 401 -4.36 -10.77 -37.29
C GLY A 401 -4.94 -11.54 -38.48
N LYS A 402 -4.06 -12.15 -39.26
CA LYS A 402 -4.41 -12.93 -40.46
C LYS A 402 -5.41 -14.05 -40.16
N LEU A 403 -5.27 -14.72 -39.01
CA LEU A 403 -6.18 -15.77 -38.55
C LEU A 403 -7.47 -15.25 -37.89
N GLY A 404 -7.60 -13.94 -37.66
CA GLY A 404 -8.79 -13.33 -37.03
C GLY A 404 -8.66 -13.07 -35.52
N HIS A 405 -7.49 -13.30 -34.93
CA HIS A 405 -7.20 -12.88 -33.56
C HIS A 405 -7.09 -11.36 -33.43
N CYS A 406 -7.40 -10.83 -32.24
CA CYS A 406 -7.38 -9.39 -31.97
C CYS A 406 -6.28 -9.05 -30.97
N TYR A 407 -5.52 -8.00 -31.26
CA TYR A 407 -4.40 -7.56 -30.43
C TYR A 407 -4.51 -6.08 -30.11
N GLU A 408 -4.42 -5.73 -28.83
CA GLU A 408 -4.35 -4.35 -28.38
C GLU A 408 -2.89 -4.02 -28.04
N ILE A 409 -2.36 -2.99 -28.71
CA ILE A 409 -0.99 -2.53 -28.59
C ILE A 409 -1.00 -1.11 -28.03
N LYS A 410 -0.12 -0.85 -27.07
CA LYS A 410 0.13 0.51 -26.60
C LYS A 410 1.56 0.73 -26.16
N VAL A 411 2.00 1.96 -26.30
CA VAL A 411 3.29 2.43 -25.80
C VAL A 411 3.23 2.45 -24.28
N THR A 412 4.07 1.66 -23.62
CA THR A 412 4.19 1.57 -22.16
C THR A 412 5.30 0.59 -21.81
N HIS A 413 5.67 0.51 -20.53
CA HIS A 413 6.54 -0.54 -20.04
C HIS A 413 5.84 -1.92 -20.09
N GLY A 414 6.22 -2.74 -21.07
CA GLY A 414 5.77 -4.12 -21.25
C GLY A 414 6.58 -5.17 -20.51
N GLN A 415 6.37 -6.43 -20.89
CA GLN A 415 7.13 -7.56 -20.36
C GLN A 415 8.61 -7.45 -20.73
N HIS A 416 9.49 -7.90 -19.84
CA HIS A 416 10.95 -7.85 -20.01
C HIS A 416 11.54 -6.47 -20.32
N GLY A 417 10.80 -5.39 -20.03
CA GLY A 417 11.25 -4.02 -20.29
C GLY A 417 11.01 -3.53 -21.72
N ALA A 418 10.20 -4.24 -22.52
CA ALA A 418 9.77 -3.79 -23.83
C ALA A 418 9.10 -2.40 -23.75
N PRO A 419 9.24 -1.56 -24.79
CA PRO A 419 8.64 -0.22 -24.82
C PRO A 419 7.17 -0.21 -25.24
N TYR A 420 6.53 -1.38 -25.24
CA TYR A 420 5.13 -1.58 -25.58
C TYR A 420 4.50 -2.68 -24.75
N LEU A 421 3.18 -2.67 -24.58
CA LEU A 421 2.39 -3.79 -24.09
C LEU A 421 1.52 -4.31 -25.23
N ILE A 422 1.64 -5.60 -25.52
CA ILE A 422 0.76 -6.32 -26.46
C ILE A 422 -0.17 -7.19 -25.61
N SER A 423 -1.47 -7.01 -25.76
CA SER A 423 -2.49 -7.79 -25.07
C SER A 423 -3.36 -8.51 -26.08
N HIS A 424 -3.52 -9.82 -25.93
CA HIS A 424 -4.51 -10.57 -26.70
C HIS A 424 -5.92 -10.18 -26.23
N PHE A 425 -6.69 -9.57 -27.13
CA PHE A 425 -8.02 -9.05 -26.88
C PHE A 425 -9.05 -10.19 -27.06
N ARG A 426 -9.73 -10.56 -25.98
CA ARG A 426 -10.65 -11.72 -25.95
C ARG A 426 -12.10 -11.38 -25.68
N ASP A 427 -12.37 -10.32 -24.92
CA ASP A 427 -13.71 -9.93 -24.51
C ASP A 427 -13.69 -8.49 -23.97
N PHE A 428 -14.86 -7.85 -23.94
CA PHE A 428 -15.11 -6.54 -23.37
C PHE A 428 -15.37 -6.63 -21.85
N GLY A 429 -14.37 -6.31 -21.03
CA GLY A 429 -14.49 -6.29 -19.57
C GLY A 429 -13.17 -6.35 -18.81
N ARG A 430 -13.22 -6.47 -17.47
CA ARG A 430 -12.04 -6.76 -16.62
C ARG A 430 -11.57 -8.22 -16.72
N GLY A 431 -11.68 -8.81 -17.91
CA GLY A 431 -11.11 -10.13 -18.20
C GLY A 431 -9.58 -10.07 -18.20
N GLN A 432 -8.93 -11.20 -17.89
CA GLN A 432 -7.47 -11.28 -17.91
C GLN A 432 -6.95 -11.09 -19.35
N LYS A 433 -6.51 -9.86 -19.67
CA LYS A 433 -5.69 -9.58 -20.85
C LYS A 433 -4.41 -10.43 -20.74
N HIS A 434 -4.20 -11.33 -21.69
CA HIS A 434 -3.00 -12.17 -21.74
C HIS A 434 -1.91 -11.39 -22.47
N PRO A 435 -0.87 -10.92 -21.76
CA PRO A 435 0.22 -10.20 -22.42
C PRO A 435 1.05 -11.15 -23.29
N ILE A 436 1.36 -10.71 -24.50
CA ILE A 436 2.25 -11.43 -25.43
C ILE A 436 3.68 -10.90 -25.22
N CYS A 437 4.63 -11.82 -25.12
CA CYS A 437 6.06 -11.56 -24.96
C CYS A 437 6.80 -11.78 -26.28
N ILE A 438 7.31 -10.71 -26.89
CA ILE A 438 8.27 -10.80 -27.99
C ILE A 438 9.67 -10.83 -27.37
N HIS A 439 10.23 -12.02 -27.14
CA HIS A 439 11.55 -12.17 -26.52
C HIS A 439 12.65 -12.10 -27.58
N ASN A 440 13.17 -10.91 -27.83
CA ASN A 440 14.55 -10.74 -28.29
C ASN A 440 15.37 -10.23 -27.09
N GLY A 441 16.54 -10.82 -26.81
CA GLY A 441 17.40 -10.41 -25.69
C GLY A 441 17.64 -8.89 -25.64
N GLN A 442 18.02 -8.37 -24.46
CA GLN A 442 18.26 -6.94 -24.15
C GLN A 442 17.84 -5.96 -25.26
N TYR A 443 16.58 -5.50 -25.26
CA TYR A 443 16.08 -4.50 -26.21
C TYR A 443 17.13 -3.41 -26.43
N HIS A 444 17.73 -3.42 -27.62
CA HIS A 444 18.78 -2.48 -27.96
C HIS A 444 18.13 -1.11 -28.08
N SER A 445 18.52 -0.18 -27.20
CA SER A 445 18.02 1.20 -27.16
C SER A 445 18.42 2.05 -28.39
N THR A 446 18.78 1.40 -29.50
CA THR A 446 19.33 1.97 -30.72
C THR A 446 18.27 2.13 -31.79
N VAL A 447 17.19 1.33 -31.77
CA VAL A 447 16.09 1.44 -32.72
C VAL A 447 15.09 2.49 -32.23
N PRO A 448 14.72 3.48 -33.06
CA PRO A 448 13.65 4.42 -32.76
C PRO A 448 12.32 3.71 -32.41
N LEU A 449 11.51 4.37 -31.58
CA LEU A 449 10.30 3.75 -31.05
C LEU A 449 9.23 3.55 -32.14
N GLY A 450 9.13 4.47 -33.11
CA GLY A 450 8.19 4.33 -34.23
C GLY A 450 8.42 3.06 -35.04
N ASP A 451 9.67 2.78 -35.43
CA ASP A 451 10.06 1.55 -36.14
C ASP A 451 9.73 0.29 -35.34
N THR A 452 9.93 0.38 -34.02
CA THR A 452 9.64 -0.71 -33.08
C THR A 452 8.15 -1.01 -33.03
N ILE A 453 7.31 0.02 -32.87
CA ILE A 453 5.84 -0.13 -32.84
C ILE A 453 5.32 -0.61 -34.19
N GLY A 454 5.79 -0.04 -35.29
CA GLY A 454 5.44 -0.48 -36.66
C GLY A 454 5.77 -1.95 -36.89
N SER A 455 6.95 -2.41 -36.46
CA SER A 455 7.36 -3.82 -36.55
C SER A 455 6.47 -4.75 -35.73
N VAL A 456 6.05 -4.30 -34.54
CA VAL A 456 5.11 -5.06 -33.69
C VAL A 456 3.74 -5.17 -34.36
N ILE A 457 3.23 -4.08 -34.93
CA ILE A 457 1.96 -4.06 -35.66
C ILE A 457 2.00 -5.05 -36.83
N LEU A 458 3.07 -5.01 -37.65
CA LEU A 458 3.27 -5.95 -38.75
C LEU A 458 3.33 -7.41 -38.27
N SER A 459 3.97 -7.66 -37.12
CA SER A 459 4.06 -8.99 -36.53
C SER A 459 2.71 -9.51 -36.03
N MET A 460 1.86 -8.64 -35.49
CA MET A 460 0.51 -9.02 -35.05
C MET A 460 -0.48 -9.14 -36.22
N TYR A 461 -0.29 -8.36 -37.28
CA TYR A 461 -1.04 -8.50 -38.52
C TYR A 461 -0.74 -9.87 -39.18
N ASN A 462 0.55 -10.24 -39.29
CA ASN A 462 1.00 -11.55 -39.76
C ASN A 462 1.23 -12.53 -38.60
N ASP A 463 0.24 -12.66 -37.71
CA ASP A 463 0.35 -13.42 -36.46
C ASP A 463 0.78 -14.88 -36.64
N THR A 464 0.25 -15.59 -37.64
CA THR A 464 0.57 -16.99 -37.92
C THR A 464 2.04 -17.19 -38.27
N THR A 465 2.62 -16.34 -39.13
CA THR A 465 4.04 -16.37 -39.48
C THR A 465 4.92 -15.95 -38.28
N ALA A 466 4.46 -14.96 -37.51
CA ALA A 466 5.19 -14.46 -36.35
C ALA A 466 5.33 -15.49 -35.22
N THR A 467 4.45 -16.51 -35.16
CA THR A 467 4.53 -17.59 -34.17
C THR A 467 5.85 -18.35 -34.17
N LEU A 468 6.54 -18.42 -35.32
CA LEU A 468 7.86 -19.05 -35.46
C LEU A 468 8.92 -18.45 -34.54
N ASN A 469 8.86 -17.13 -34.35
CA ASN A 469 9.83 -16.37 -33.58
C ASN A 469 9.29 -15.92 -32.21
N ILE A 470 7.98 -16.04 -31.98
CA ILE A 470 7.29 -15.56 -30.78
C ILE A 470 6.54 -16.72 -30.12
N GLY A 471 7.23 -17.46 -29.24
CA GLY A 471 6.65 -18.63 -28.57
C GLY A 471 5.41 -18.32 -27.71
N SER A 472 5.36 -17.14 -27.09
CA SER A 472 4.17 -16.72 -26.31
C SER A 472 2.94 -16.42 -27.18
N LEU A 473 3.15 -16.01 -28.43
CA LEU A 473 2.09 -15.82 -29.41
C LEU A 473 1.57 -17.18 -29.87
N ASN A 474 2.48 -18.11 -30.20
CA ASN A 474 2.15 -19.50 -30.55
C ASN A 474 1.25 -20.16 -29.48
N GLU A 475 1.62 -20.08 -28.20
CA GLU A 475 0.81 -20.60 -27.09
C GLU A 475 -0.59 -20.00 -27.05
N VAL A 476 -0.72 -18.70 -27.30
CA VAL A 476 -2.01 -17.99 -27.31
C VAL A 476 -2.89 -18.45 -28.46
N LEU A 477 -2.36 -18.53 -29.69
CA LEU A 477 -3.13 -18.95 -30.88
C LEU A 477 -3.56 -20.41 -30.79
N ILE A 478 -2.73 -21.32 -30.26
CA ILE A 478 -3.10 -22.73 -30.15
C ILE A 478 -4.12 -22.96 -29.03
N SER A 479 -4.00 -22.24 -27.92
CA SER A 479 -4.83 -22.50 -26.74
C SER A 479 -6.20 -21.84 -26.80
N ASN A 480 -6.41 -20.85 -27.69
CA ASN A 480 -7.61 -20.02 -27.68
C ASN A 480 -8.09 -19.77 -29.11
N PRO A 481 -9.41 -19.83 -29.35
CA PRO A 481 -9.95 -19.46 -30.65
C PRO A 481 -9.95 -17.93 -30.83
N PRO A 482 -10.21 -17.44 -32.07
CA PRO A 482 -10.34 -16.01 -32.36
C PRO A 482 -11.41 -15.31 -31.52
N PHE A 483 -11.37 -13.98 -31.49
CA PHE A 483 -12.35 -13.18 -30.74
C PHE A 483 -13.78 -13.49 -31.22
N GLY A 484 -14.71 -13.67 -30.28
CA GLY A 484 -16.11 -14.00 -30.57
C GLY A 484 -16.40 -15.48 -30.85
N PHE A 485 -15.39 -16.34 -30.86
CA PHE A 485 -15.59 -17.79 -30.99
C PHE A 485 -15.94 -18.45 -29.64
N PRO A 486 -16.79 -19.50 -29.65
CA PRO A 486 -17.04 -20.31 -28.46
C PRO A 486 -15.77 -21.03 -28.00
N ARG A 487 -15.61 -21.19 -26.68
CA ARG A 487 -14.36 -21.74 -26.12
C ARG A 487 -14.07 -23.15 -26.64
N ARG A 488 -15.06 -24.05 -26.58
CA ARG A 488 -15.18 -25.37 -27.23
C ARG A 488 -16.63 -25.87 -27.07
N PRO A 489 -17.20 -26.63 -28.02
CA PRO A 489 -16.70 -26.87 -29.38
C PRO A 489 -16.91 -25.64 -30.28
N VAL A 490 -16.04 -25.47 -31.28
CA VAL A 490 -16.21 -24.49 -32.36
C VAL A 490 -16.87 -25.19 -33.55
N ASN A 491 -17.84 -24.56 -34.20
CA ASN A 491 -18.51 -25.10 -35.38
C ASN A 491 -17.52 -25.19 -36.56
N GLU A 492 -17.55 -26.29 -37.32
CA GLU A 492 -16.68 -26.51 -38.49
C GLU A 492 -16.87 -25.43 -39.56
N GLU A 493 -18.09 -24.92 -39.73
CA GLU A 493 -18.39 -23.82 -40.67
C GLU A 493 -17.63 -22.54 -40.33
N TRP A 494 -17.44 -22.27 -39.03
CA TRP A 494 -16.71 -21.09 -38.56
C TRP A 494 -15.22 -21.25 -38.75
N ILE A 495 -14.70 -22.48 -38.61
CA ILE A 495 -13.30 -22.80 -38.91
C ILE A 495 -13.05 -22.69 -40.42
N ALA A 496 -13.99 -23.13 -41.25
CA ALA A 496 -13.91 -23.04 -42.71
C ALA A 496 -13.90 -21.58 -43.21
N ALA A 497 -14.56 -20.66 -42.49
CA ALA A 497 -14.58 -19.23 -42.82
C ALA A 497 -13.27 -18.49 -42.47
N LEU A 498 -12.37 -19.09 -41.69
CA LEU A 498 -11.07 -18.51 -41.40
C LEU A 498 -10.14 -18.56 -42.62
N ASN A 499 -9.08 -17.76 -42.59
CA ASN A 499 -8.02 -17.83 -43.59
C ASN A 499 -7.33 -19.20 -43.53
N GLN A 500 -7.63 -20.06 -44.50
CA GLN A 500 -7.17 -21.45 -44.52
C GLN A 500 -5.66 -21.57 -44.68
N ASP A 501 -5.01 -20.63 -45.37
CA ASP A 501 -3.56 -20.64 -45.50
C ASP A 501 -2.88 -20.26 -44.17
N ALA A 502 -3.45 -19.30 -43.44
CA ALA A 502 -3.01 -18.94 -42.09
C ALA A 502 -3.21 -20.11 -41.10
N LEU A 503 -4.33 -20.82 -41.20
CA LEU A 503 -4.59 -22.00 -40.37
C LEU A 503 -3.59 -23.13 -40.68
N LYS A 504 -3.28 -23.38 -41.96
CA LYS A 504 -2.24 -24.34 -42.37
C LYS A 504 -0.88 -23.97 -41.81
N GLU A 505 -0.47 -22.70 -41.93
CA GLU A 505 0.77 -22.19 -41.34
C GLU A 505 0.83 -22.49 -39.82
N LEU A 506 -0.23 -22.18 -39.07
CA LEU A 506 -0.29 -22.45 -37.64
C LEU A 506 -0.18 -23.95 -37.32
N THR A 507 -0.87 -24.82 -38.07
CA THR A 507 -0.83 -26.28 -37.87
C THR A 507 0.54 -26.88 -38.20
N PHE A 508 1.24 -26.33 -39.21
CA PHE A 508 2.57 -26.79 -39.59
C PHE A 508 3.64 -26.48 -38.52
N HIS A 509 3.44 -25.42 -37.73
CA HIS A 509 4.37 -24.95 -36.70
C HIS A 509 4.12 -25.56 -35.29
N GLN A 510 3.28 -26.60 -35.17
CA GLN A 510 2.99 -27.24 -33.88
C GLN A 510 4.24 -27.88 -33.24
N HIS A 511 4.68 -27.35 -32.09
CA HIS A 511 5.59 -28.04 -31.17
C HIS A 511 4.76 -28.80 -30.12
N HIS A 512 5.13 -30.06 -29.85
CA HIS A 512 4.41 -31.14 -29.13
C HIS A 512 3.84 -30.90 -27.70
N TRP A 513 3.41 -29.69 -27.31
CA TRP A 513 3.14 -29.32 -25.91
C TRP A 513 1.66 -29.09 -25.55
N VAL A 514 0.73 -29.09 -26.51
CA VAL A 514 -0.72 -28.96 -26.27
C VAL A 514 -1.45 -30.19 -26.82
N SER A 515 -2.13 -30.92 -25.94
CA SER A 515 -2.80 -32.20 -26.29
C SER A 515 -4.09 -32.03 -27.09
N ASP A 516 -4.73 -30.84 -27.06
CA ASP A 516 -6.03 -30.59 -27.69
C ASP A 516 -6.13 -29.14 -28.21
N PRO A 517 -5.87 -28.84 -29.49
CA PRO A 517 -6.11 -27.53 -30.10
C PRO A 517 -7.61 -27.23 -30.25
N TRP A 518 -8.00 -25.95 -30.34
CA TRP A 518 -9.42 -25.58 -30.50
C TRP A 518 -9.98 -25.84 -31.91
N TYR A 519 -9.11 -25.99 -32.91
CA TYR A 519 -9.46 -26.24 -34.31
C TYR A 519 -9.49 -27.73 -34.70
N GLU A 520 -9.26 -28.64 -33.74
CA GLU A 520 -9.41 -30.09 -33.96
C GLU A 520 -10.75 -30.59 -33.42
N ALA A 521 -11.56 -31.20 -34.29
CA ALA A 521 -12.81 -31.84 -33.89
C ALA A 521 -12.51 -33.18 -33.19
N ARG A 522 -12.76 -33.25 -31.88
CA ARG A 522 -12.88 -34.54 -31.17
C ARG A 522 -14.24 -34.66 -30.49
N PRO A 523 -14.94 -35.80 -30.64
CA PRO A 523 -16.07 -36.10 -29.79
C PRO A 523 -15.54 -36.30 -28.36
N LYS A 524 -15.88 -35.41 -27.43
CA LYS A 524 -15.63 -35.70 -26.01
C LYS A 524 -16.56 -36.86 -25.60
N PRO A 525 -16.05 -37.93 -24.96
CA PRO A 525 -16.91 -38.77 -24.16
C PRO A 525 -17.59 -37.88 -23.14
N ARG A 526 -18.91 -38.03 -23.00
CA ARG A 526 -19.68 -37.38 -21.94
C ARG A 526 -19.20 -38.00 -20.63
N GLU A 527 -18.14 -37.45 -20.02
CA GLU A 527 -17.81 -37.77 -18.64
C GLU A 527 -18.94 -37.19 -17.79
N GLU A 528 -19.85 -38.07 -17.37
CA GLU A 528 -20.75 -37.80 -16.26
C GLU A 528 -19.87 -37.37 -15.08
N ILE A 529 -19.89 -36.08 -14.77
CA ILE A 529 -19.26 -35.55 -13.56
C ILE A 529 -19.90 -36.33 -12.41
N PRO A 530 -19.14 -37.14 -11.65
CA PRO A 530 -19.70 -37.83 -10.49
C PRO A 530 -20.35 -36.79 -9.60
N GLU A 531 -21.56 -37.03 -9.13
CA GLU A 531 -22.32 -36.11 -8.29
C GLU A 531 -21.50 -35.72 -7.05
N ALA A 532 -20.75 -34.63 -7.16
CA ALA A 532 -19.90 -34.16 -6.09
C ALA A 532 -20.79 -33.56 -4.98
N HIS A 533 -20.49 -33.96 -3.73
CA HIS A 533 -21.17 -33.50 -2.52
C HIS A 533 -21.48 -31.97 -2.54
N PRO A 534 -22.67 -31.55 -2.07
CA PRO A 534 -23.13 -30.15 -2.10
C PRO A 534 -22.13 -29.12 -1.54
N GLY A 535 -21.37 -29.50 -0.51
CA GLY A 535 -20.33 -28.66 0.10
C GLY A 535 -19.12 -28.38 -0.81
N LEU A 536 -18.73 -29.34 -1.65
CA LEU A 536 -17.64 -29.18 -2.61
C LEU A 536 -18.08 -28.31 -3.81
N ARG A 537 -19.34 -28.44 -4.25
CA ARG A 537 -19.96 -27.56 -5.26
C ARG A 537 -19.99 -26.10 -4.79
N GLY A 538 -20.35 -25.84 -3.53
CA GLY A 538 -20.34 -24.49 -2.96
C GLY A 538 -18.93 -23.88 -2.87
N LEU A 539 -17.91 -24.70 -2.56
CA LEU A 539 -16.50 -24.29 -2.52
C LEU A 539 -15.95 -24.00 -3.92
N LEU A 540 -16.20 -24.89 -4.90
CA LEU A 540 -15.79 -24.70 -6.29
C LEU A 540 -16.53 -23.52 -6.93
N ALA A 541 -17.84 -23.36 -6.72
CA ALA A 541 -18.61 -22.22 -7.21
C ALA A 541 -18.11 -20.89 -6.63
N ARG A 542 -17.72 -20.83 -5.34
CA ARG A 542 -17.09 -19.65 -4.73
C ARG A 542 -15.71 -19.36 -5.32
N GLN A 543 -14.94 -20.39 -5.62
CA GLN A 543 -13.61 -20.30 -6.22
C GLN A 543 -13.65 -19.87 -7.70
N PHE A 544 -14.76 -20.11 -8.39
CA PHE A 544 -14.93 -19.85 -9.83
C PHE A 544 -15.97 -18.76 -10.18
N ARG A 545 -16.53 -17.99 -9.21
CA ARG A 545 -17.48 -16.88 -9.53
C ARG A 545 -16.94 -15.89 -10.57
N GLY A 546 -15.64 -15.61 -10.55
CA GLY A 546 -14.99 -14.77 -11.56
C GLY A 546 -15.00 -15.39 -12.96
N GLN A 547 -14.86 -16.72 -13.07
CA GLN A 547 -14.99 -17.44 -14.34
C GLN A 547 -16.44 -17.45 -14.83
N GLN A 548 -17.43 -17.60 -13.94
CA GLN A 548 -18.86 -17.57 -14.32
C GLN A 548 -19.32 -16.22 -14.90
N ILE A 549 -18.81 -15.09 -14.38
CA ILE A 549 -19.09 -13.75 -14.93
C ILE A 549 -18.43 -13.58 -16.31
N ILE A 550 -17.21 -14.09 -16.49
CA ILE A 550 -16.51 -14.08 -17.79
C ILE A 550 -17.25 -14.97 -18.79
N GLU A 551 -17.75 -16.14 -18.38
CA GLU A 551 -18.51 -17.05 -19.24
C GLU A 551 -19.84 -16.45 -19.73
N LYS A 552 -20.55 -15.69 -18.87
CA LYS A 552 -21.77 -14.98 -19.29
C LYS A 552 -21.52 -13.90 -20.35
N ARG A 553 -20.39 -13.17 -20.29
CA ARG A 553 -20.06 -12.11 -21.27
C ARG A 553 -19.57 -12.67 -22.61
N VAL A 554 -18.72 -13.69 -22.54
CA VAL A 554 -18.29 -14.45 -23.72
C VAL A 554 -19.52 -15.00 -24.47
N TYR A 555 -20.54 -15.45 -23.74
CA TYR A 555 -21.79 -15.91 -24.35
C TYR A 555 -22.57 -14.81 -25.11
N GLU A 556 -22.60 -13.57 -24.60
CA GLU A 556 -23.27 -12.44 -25.27
C GLU A 556 -22.63 -12.12 -26.62
N TRP A 557 -21.30 -12.06 -26.67
CA TRP A 557 -20.56 -11.80 -27.90
C TRP A 557 -20.59 -12.99 -28.87
N ASN A 558 -20.49 -14.23 -28.38
CA ASN A 558 -20.65 -15.40 -29.24
C ASN A 558 -22.01 -15.40 -29.96
N LYS A 559 -23.08 -15.02 -29.25
CA LYS A 559 -24.42 -14.93 -29.82
C LYS A 559 -24.50 -13.83 -30.90
N ARG A 560 -23.98 -12.63 -30.61
CA ARG A 560 -23.92 -11.53 -31.60
C ARG A 560 -23.11 -11.91 -32.85
N PHE A 561 -21.99 -12.59 -32.65
CA PHE A 561 -21.15 -13.07 -33.75
C PHE A 561 -21.87 -14.12 -34.57
N GLN A 562 -22.57 -15.05 -33.91
CA GLN A 562 -23.37 -16.07 -34.59
C GLN A 562 -24.48 -15.45 -35.43
N GLU A 563 -25.28 -14.54 -34.86
CA GLU A 563 -26.37 -13.85 -35.58
C GLU A 563 -25.84 -13.08 -36.79
N HIS A 564 -24.76 -12.31 -36.63
CA HIS A 564 -24.17 -11.56 -37.74
C HIS A 564 -23.55 -12.47 -38.81
N PHE A 565 -22.86 -13.54 -38.40
CA PHE A 565 -22.23 -14.48 -39.33
C PHE A 565 -23.28 -15.28 -40.12
N GLU A 566 -24.39 -15.67 -39.50
CA GLU A 566 -25.52 -16.33 -40.16
C GLU A 566 -26.21 -15.41 -41.19
N GLU A 567 -26.24 -14.09 -40.94
CA GLU A 567 -26.84 -13.10 -41.84
C GLU A 567 -25.92 -12.66 -42.99
N THR A 568 -24.63 -12.40 -42.72
CA THR A 568 -23.71 -11.75 -43.69
C THR A 568 -22.58 -12.65 -44.18
N GLY A 569 -22.34 -13.80 -43.53
CA GLY A 569 -21.20 -14.68 -43.81
C GLY A 569 -19.83 -14.09 -43.46
N THR A 570 -19.79 -12.96 -42.74
CA THR A 570 -18.55 -12.26 -42.36
C THR A 570 -18.51 -11.95 -40.87
N PHE A 571 -17.34 -11.56 -40.34
CA PHE A 571 -17.20 -11.17 -38.95
C PHE A 571 -17.56 -9.68 -38.76
N PRO A 572 -18.25 -9.30 -37.66
CA PRO A 572 -18.69 -7.92 -37.41
C PRO A 572 -17.54 -7.02 -36.92
N TYR A 573 -16.52 -6.81 -37.76
CA TYR A 573 -15.32 -6.02 -37.41
C TYR A 573 -15.69 -4.60 -36.97
N GLU A 574 -16.63 -3.95 -37.66
CA GLU A 574 -17.05 -2.57 -37.35
C GLU A 574 -17.69 -2.41 -35.97
N ASP A 575 -18.56 -3.35 -35.55
CA ASP A 575 -19.20 -3.31 -34.21
C ASP A 575 -18.16 -3.48 -33.10
N VAL A 576 -17.17 -4.37 -33.31
CA VAL A 576 -16.06 -4.57 -32.38
C VAL A 576 -15.21 -3.30 -32.27
N VAL A 577 -14.83 -2.69 -33.38
CA VAL A 577 -14.00 -1.48 -33.41
C VAL A 577 -14.72 -0.32 -32.73
N SER A 578 -16.01 -0.11 -33.04
CA SER A 578 -16.83 0.95 -32.42
C SER A 578 -16.92 0.77 -30.91
N ARG A 579 -17.19 -0.45 -30.44
CA ARG A 579 -17.29 -0.75 -29.01
C ARG A 579 -15.95 -0.65 -28.30
N TRP A 580 -14.85 -0.99 -28.96
CA TRP A 580 -13.49 -0.79 -28.45
C TRP A 580 -13.15 0.69 -28.33
N ALA A 581 -13.38 1.48 -29.38
CA ALA A 581 -13.07 2.91 -29.39
C ALA A 581 -13.77 3.67 -28.25
N ASN A 582 -14.98 3.26 -27.85
CA ASN A 582 -15.72 3.83 -26.72
C ASN A 582 -15.12 3.47 -25.34
N GLN A 583 -14.27 2.44 -25.24
CA GLN A 583 -13.59 2.04 -24.01
C GLN A 583 -12.17 2.58 -23.88
N VAL A 584 -11.59 3.06 -24.98
CA VAL A 584 -10.24 3.62 -24.97
C VAL A 584 -10.28 4.99 -24.29
N PRO A 585 -9.59 5.17 -23.15
CA PRO A 585 -9.54 6.46 -22.46
C PRO A 585 -8.78 7.49 -23.31
N PRO A 586 -9.10 8.80 -23.19
CA PRO A 586 -8.34 9.85 -23.85
C PRO A 586 -6.87 9.79 -23.42
N TYR A 587 -5.96 10.07 -24.34
CA TYR A 587 -4.55 10.19 -23.98
C TYR A 587 -4.38 11.47 -23.16
N ILE A 588 -3.87 11.33 -21.94
CA ILE A 588 -3.50 12.47 -21.12
C ILE A 588 -2.01 12.63 -21.31
N ASN A 589 -1.60 13.78 -21.89
CA ASN A 589 -0.21 14.20 -22.04
C ASN A 589 0.41 14.42 -20.65
N ASN A 590 0.71 13.29 -20.01
CA ASN A 590 1.28 13.17 -18.71
C ASN A 590 2.35 12.09 -18.83
N PRO A 591 3.65 12.46 -18.76
CA PRO A 591 4.79 11.53 -18.80
C PRO A 591 4.68 10.39 -17.76
N HIS A 592 3.79 10.52 -16.77
CA HIS A 592 3.59 9.59 -15.66
C HIS A 592 2.53 8.51 -15.93
N SER A 593 1.80 8.57 -17.06
CA SER A 593 0.75 7.61 -17.43
C SER A 593 1.29 6.20 -17.73
N PHE A 594 2.53 6.10 -18.25
CA PHE A 594 3.22 4.83 -18.59
C PHE A 594 3.66 4.00 -17.36
N ALA A 595 3.47 4.53 -16.15
CA ALA A 595 3.87 3.86 -14.92
C ALA A 595 2.96 2.68 -14.54
N ARG A 596 1.73 2.57 -15.06
CA ARG A 596 0.81 1.48 -14.67
C ARG A 596 1.38 0.08 -14.97
N GLY A 597 2.20 -0.07 -16.02
CA GLY A 597 2.67 -1.38 -16.53
C GLY A 597 3.50 -2.25 -15.58
N ARG A 598 4.52 -1.69 -14.88
CA ARG A 598 5.44 -2.53 -14.07
C ARG A 598 4.81 -3.18 -12.84
N ALA A 599 3.78 -2.59 -12.24
CA ALA A 599 3.08 -3.23 -11.12
C ALA A 599 2.17 -4.36 -11.59
N TYR A 600 1.61 -4.27 -12.80
CA TYR A 600 0.83 -5.35 -13.41
C TYR A 600 1.75 -6.53 -13.78
N VAL A 601 2.91 -6.25 -14.38
CA VAL A 601 3.89 -7.30 -14.76
C VAL A 601 4.56 -7.94 -13.54
N ARG A 602 4.92 -7.16 -12.49
CA ARG A 602 5.35 -7.77 -11.21
C ARG A 602 4.20 -8.53 -10.55
N ALA A 603 2.97 -7.99 -10.53
CA ALA A 603 1.82 -8.72 -9.98
C ALA A 603 1.51 -10.02 -10.74
N GLN A 604 1.80 -10.10 -12.04
CA GLN A 604 1.66 -11.31 -12.85
C GLN A 604 2.82 -12.30 -12.69
N GLN A 605 4.09 -11.86 -12.66
CA GLN A 605 5.24 -12.75 -12.38
C GLN A 605 5.18 -13.30 -10.95
N TYR A 606 4.75 -12.47 -9.99
CA TYR A 606 4.38 -12.92 -8.66
C TYR A 606 2.96 -13.47 -8.59
N GLY A 607 2.25 -13.69 -9.70
CA GLY A 607 0.88 -14.24 -9.69
C GLY A 607 0.83 -15.72 -9.26
N ARG A 608 1.94 -16.45 -9.39
CA ARG A 608 2.11 -17.81 -8.84
C ARG A 608 2.49 -17.75 -7.35
N TRP A 609 3.41 -16.84 -7.00
CA TRP A 609 3.87 -16.62 -5.62
C TRP A 609 2.89 -15.88 -4.72
N GLY A 610 2.04 -15.03 -5.29
CA GLY A 610 0.97 -14.27 -4.65
C GLY A 610 -0.26 -15.14 -4.42
N ARG A 611 -0.51 -16.14 -5.29
CA ARG A 611 -1.43 -17.25 -5.00
C ARG A 611 -0.88 -18.16 -3.90
N MET A 612 0.43 -18.40 -3.87
CA MET A 612 1.08 -19.18 -2.81
C MET A 612 1.14 -18.40 -1.47
N ALA A 613 1.43 -17.10 -1.49
CA ALA A 613 1.39 -16.21 -0.34
C ALA A 613 -0.04 -15.92 0.12
N MET A 614 -1.04 -15.87 -0.77
CA MET A 614 -2.46 -15.90 -0.38
C MET A 614 -2.83 -17.25 0.24
N ARG A 615 -2.35 -18.39 -0.28
CA ARG A 615 -2.51 -19.71 0.35
C ARG A 615 -1.88 -19.78 1.75
N TYR A 616 -0.71 -19.17 1.97
CA TYR A 616 -0.09 -19.05 3.31
C TYR A 616 -0.79 -18.00 4.20
N ARG A 617 -1.35 -16.92 3.64
CA ARG A 617 -2.19 -15.94 4.37
C ARG A 617 -3.55 -16.50 4.79
N HIS A 618 -4.06 -17.51 4.09
CA HIS A 618 -5.24 -18.26 4.56
C HIS A 618 -4.93 -19.18 5.74
N ILE A 619 -3.65 -19.49 5.99
CA ILE A 619 -3.19 -20.26 7.16
C ILE A 619 -2.97 -19.32 8.37
N ALA A 620 -2.63 -18.04 8.13
CA ALA A 620 -2.58 -16.98 9.14
C ALA A 620 -3.89 -16.17 9.18
N MET A 621 -5.01 -16.79 9.54
CA MET A 621 -6.22 -16.03 9.95
C MET A 621 -5.98 -15.40 11.33
N PRO A 622 -6.21 -14.09 11.55
CA PRO A 622 -6.47 -13.58 12.89
C PRO A 622 -7.98 -13.45 13.11
N ARG A 623 -8.44 -13.94 14.27
CA ARG A 623 -9.77 -13.72 14.86
C ARG A 623 -10.95 -14.32 14.09
N ASN A 624 -12.01 -14.67 14.83
CA ASN A 624 -13.19 -15.38 14.32
C ASN A 624 -13.76 -14.72 13.06
N ARG A 625 -14.32 -15.53 12.16
CA ARG A 625 -15.00 -15.12 10.93
C ARG A 625 -16.15 -14.10 11.12
N ASP A 626 -16.59 -13.90 12.36
CA ASP A 626 -17.72 -13.05 12.74
C ASP A 626 -17.29 -11.60 13.11
N ASP A 627 -15.99 -11.32 13.19
CA ASP A 627 -15.46 -10.00 13.55
C ASP A 627 -15.18 -9.16 12.29
N VAL A 628 -16.23 -8.52 11.76
CA VAL A 628 -16.10 -7.62 10.60
C VAL A 628 -15.62 -6.26 11.09
N HIS A 629 -14.30 -6.13 11.20
CA HIS A 629 -13.61 -4.92 11.64
C HIS A 629 -13.63 -3.80 10.58
N GLU A 630 -14.16 -2.63 10.93
CA GLU A 630 -13.88 -1.36 10.25
C GLU A 630 -12.53 -0.84 10.76
N VAL A 631 -11.58 -0.69 9.84
CA VAL A 631 -10.17 -0.39 10.17
C VAL A 631 -10.13 0.96 10.84
N GLY A 632 -9.43 1.05 11.97
CA GLY A 632 -9.35 2.29 12.72
C GLY A 632 -10.64 2.69 13.41
N ASP A 633 -11.75 1.94 13.41
CA ASP A 633 -12.89 2.24 14.32
C ASP A 633 -12.49 1.88 15.77
N MET A 634 -12.81 2.75 16.73
CA MET A 634 -12.55 2.50 18.15
C MET A 634 -13.33 1.30 18.72
N ARG A 635 -14.48 0.96 18.12
CA ARG A 635 -15.35 -0.16 18.52
C ARG A 635 -14.80 -1.50 18.06
N ASP A 636 -13.77 -1.52 17.21
CA ASP A 636 -13.24 -2.72 16.57
C ASP A 636 -11.78 -3.01 16.95
N GLY A 637 -11.35 -4.25 16.64
CA GLY A 637 -9.96 -4.67 16.72
C GLY A 637 -9.30 -4.51 18.10
N GLU A 638 -8.05 -4.04 18.12
CA GLU A 638 -7.35 -3.73 19.37
C GLU A 638 -7.88 -2.47 20.06
N ARG A 639 -8.37 -1.49 19.28
CA ARG A 639 -8.87 -0.24 19.84
C ARG A 639 -10.03 -0.49 20.80
N ARG A 640 -10.89 -1.48 20.53
CA ARG A 640 -11.98 -1.88 21.43
C ARG A 640 -11.51 -2.18 22.86
N TRP A 641 -10.43 -2.95 22.99
CA TRP A 641 -9.87 -3.33 24.31
C TRP A 641 -9.06 -2.23 24.96
N CYS A 642 -8.54 -1.31 24.15
CA CYS A 642 -7.69 -0.22 24.55
C CYS A 642 -8.47 1.07 24.86
N GLU A 643 -9.66 1.27 24.31
CA GLU A 643 -10.39 2.53 24.40
C GLU A 643 -11.80 2.29 24.97
N VAL A 644 -12.61 1.45 24.34
CA VAL A 644 -13.99 1.19 24.80
C VAL A 644 -13.99 0.57 26.20
N TYR A 645 -13.26 -0.53 26.39
CA TYR A 645 -13.22 -1.19 27.71
C TYR A 645 -12.41 -0.44 28.77
N ALA A 646 -11.50 0.45 28.35
CA ALA A 646 -10.84 1.37 29.27
C ALA A 646 -11.85 2.39 29.83
N ARG A 647 -12.76 2.90 29.00
CA ARG A 647 -13.86 3.78 29.44
C ARG A 647 -14.86 3.06 30.34
N VAL A 648 -15.24 1.83 30.01
CA VAL A 648 -16.09 1.00 30.88
C VAL A 648 -15.45 0.84 32.27
N TRP A 649 -14.15 0.57 32.33
CA TRP A 649 -13.40 0.50 33.58
C TRP A 649 -13.40 1.82 34.35
N GLU A 650 -13.21 2.94 33.65
CA GLU A 650 -13.20 4.28 34.24
C GLU A 650 -14.57 4.68 34.81
N VAL A 651 -15.65 4.42 34.06
CA VAL A 651 -17.04 4.59 34.53
C VAL A 651 -17.25 3.82 35.82
N LEU A 652 -16.94 2.51 35.84
CA LEU A 652 -17.12 1.67 37.02
C LEU A 652 -16.34 2.16 38.24
N ILE A 653 -15.17 2.78 38.05
CA ILE A 653 -14.38 3.39 39.14
C ILE A 653 -15.05 4.67 39.66
N SER A 654 -15.59 5.50 38.76
CA SER A 654 -16.13 6.84 39.06
C SER A 654 -17.49 6.85 39.77
N GLN A 655 -18.17 5.70 39.87
CA GLN A 655 -19.51 5.58 40.45
C GLN A 655 -19.50 5.47 41.99
N PRO A 656 -20.42 6.10 42.74
CA PRO A 656 -20.46 5.94 44.19
C PRO A 656 -20.89 4.54 44.65
N LEU A 657 -20.80 4.29 45.96
CA LEU A 657 -21.42 3.10 46.56
C LEU A 657 -22.95 3.18 46.40
N GLY A 658 -23.57 2.07 46.01
CA GLY A 658 -25.01 1.99 45.73
C GLY A 658 -25.37 2.06 44.24
N SER A 659 -24.47 2.52 43.37
CA SER A 659 -24.69 2.52 41.92
C SER A 659 -24.79 1.10 41.36
N ASP A 660 -25.58 0.94 40.32
CA ASP A 660 -25.81 -0.31 39.60
C ASP A 660 -25.20 -0.32 38.18
N VAL A 661 -24.88 -1.52 37.71
CA VAL A 661 -24.52 -1.80 36.33
C VAL A 661 -25.31 -3.01 35.86
N GLN A 662 -25.93 -2.88 34.69
CA GLN A 662 -26.74 -3.91 34.08
C GLN A 662 -25.95 -4.55 32.94
N ILE A 663 -25.63 -5.84 33.10
CA ILE A 663 -24.86 -6.61 32.11
C ILE A 663 -25.84 -7.54 31.39
N PRO A 664 -26.04 -7.42 30.07
CA PRO A 664 -27.00 -8.24 29.34
C PRO A 664 -26.57 -9.73 29.27
N ASN A 665 -27.58 -10.60 29.33
CA ASN A 665 -27.45 -12.05 29.14
C ASN A 665 -27.31 -12.40 27.66
N ASP A 666 -28.07 -11.72 26.80
CA ASP A 666 -28.06 -11.90 25.36
C ASP A 666 -26.89 -11.15 24.71
N LEU A 667 -26.22 -11.80 23.75
CA LEU A 667 -25.12 -11.18 23.01
C LEU A 667 -25.70 -10.25 21.94
N GLY A 668 -25.10 -9.07 21.75
CA GLY A 668 -25.58 -8.02 20.84
C GLY A 668 -26.30 -6.87 21.55
N GLU A 669 -26.66 -7.03 22.83
CA GLU A 669 -27.27 -5.99 23.67
C GLU A 669 -26.21 -5.11 24.37
N ALA A 670 -26.61 -3.93 24.86
CA ALA A 670 -25.73 -2.95 25.50
C ALA A 670 -25.62 -3.15 27.02
N VAL A 671 -24.43 -2.86 27.57
CA VAL A 671 -24.24 -2.62 29.01
C VAL A 671 -24.80 -1.25 29.36
N GLU A 672 -25.53 -1.17 30.47
CA GLU A 672 -26.09 0.07 31.01
C GLU A 672 -25.55 0.33 32.42
N PHE A 673 -25.39 1.60 32.77
CA PHE A 673 -24.81 2.05 34.03
C PHE A 673 -25.73 3.09 34.67
N SER A 674 -25.74 3.19 36.00
CA SER A 674 -26.40 4.31 36.68
C SER A 674 -25.68 5.63 36.39
N ASP A 675 -26.43 6.72 36.31
CA ASP A 675 -25.95 8.12 36.28
C ASP A 675 -25.03 8.51 35.08
N VAL A 676 -24.82 7.62 34.12
CA VAL A 676 -24.06 7.84 32.87
C VAL A 676 -24.74 7.21 31.66
N ASP A 677 -24.65 7.89 30.51
CA ASP A 677 -25.33 7.46 29.27
C ASP A 677 -24.47 6.55 28.38
N LEU A 678 -23.29 6.12 28.84
CA LEU A 678 -22.38 5.26 28.08
C LEU A 678 -23.05 3.93 27.75
N GLN A 679 -23.28 3.65 26.47
CA GLN A 679 -23.83 2.37 26.01
C GLN A 679 -22.80 1.60 25.20
N VAL A 680 -22.54 0.34 25.57
CA VAL A 680 -21.55 -0.53 24.89
C VAL A 680 -22.14 -1.89 24.61
N THR A 681 -22.24 -2.27 23.33
CA THR A 681 -22.69 -3.61 22.91
C THR A 681 -21.73 -4.71 23.38
N LEU A 682 -22.23 -5.81 23.96
CA LEU A 682 -21.44 -7.01 24.26
C LEU A 682 -21.55 -8.04 23.14
N ARG A 683 -20.46 -8.23 22.38
CA ARG A 683 -20.48 -9.04 21.14
C ARG A 683 -20.31 -10.53 21.38
N ASN A 684 -19.58 -10.89 22.44
CA ASN A 684 -19.19 -12.28 22.67
C ASN A 684 -19.03 -12.59 24.16
N THR A 685 -18.90 -13.89 24.46
CA THR A 685 -18.74 -14.37 25.84
C THR A 685 -17.45 -13.91 26.50
N ILE A 686 -16.40 -13.58 25.73
CA ILE A 686 -15.13 -13.08 26.28
C ILE A 686 -15.33 -11.69 26.85
N GLU A 687 -15.98 -10.81 26.08
CA GLU A 687 -16.36 -9.46 26.47
C GLU A 687 -17.24 -9.46 27.72
N ARG A 688 -18.32 -10.25 27.72
CA ARG A 688 -19.20 -10.37 28.89
C ARG A 688 -18.45 -10.84 30.14
N ARG A 689 -17.65 -11.91 30.02
CA ARG A 689 -16.82 -12.41 31.14
C ARG A 689 -15.83 -11.36 31.64
N PHE A 690 -15.26 -10.57 30.74
CA PHE A 690 -14.35 -9.50 31.11
C PHE A 690 -15.07 -8.41 31.91
N VAL A 691 -16.21 -7.89 31.42
CA VAL A 691 -17.00 -6.85 32.12
C VAL A 691 -17.47 -7.34 33.49
N THR A 692 -17.94 -8.58 33.59
CA THR A 692 -18.30 -9.19 34.88
C THR A 692 -17.11 -9.26 35.83
N ALA A 693 -15.95 -9.70 35.35
CA ALA A 693 -14.75 -9.84 36.18
C ALA A 693 -14.24 -8.49 36.69
N ILE A 694 -14.19 -7.45 35.85
CA ILE A 694 -13.74 -6.13 36.28
C ILE A 694 -14.73 -5.47 37.23
N SER A 695 -16.04 -5.67 37.06
CA SER A 695 -17.06 -5.17 37.99
C SER A 695 -16.86 -5.76 39.39
N GLN A 696 -16.63 -7.06 39.48
CA GLN A 696 -16.34 -7.74 40.76
C GLN A 696 -15.02 -7.28 41.40
N LEU A 697 -14.01 -6.92 40.61
CA LEU A 697 -12.75 -6.35 41.12
C LEU A 697 -12.95 -4.96 41.72
N LEU A 698 -13.93 -4.20 41.23
CA LEU A 698 -14.21 -2.82 41.64
C LEU A 698 -15.23 -2.70 42.78
N GLY A 699 -15.69 -3.83 43.34
CA GLY A 699 -16.57 -3.88 44.50
C GLY A 699 -18.06 -4.06 44.17
N TYR A 700 -18.39 -4.42 42.93
CA TYR A 700 -19.76 -4.73 42.53
C TYR A 700 -20.13 -6.19 42.85
N VAL A 701 -21.32 -6.38 43.39
CA VAL A 701 -21.88 -7.68 43.77
C VAL A 701 -23.17 -7.90 43.01
N ARG A 702 -23.40 -9.12 42.53
CA ARG A 702 -24.64 -9.50 41.84
C ARG A 702 -25.83 -9.35 42.79
N ASP A 703 -26.84 -8.58 42.38
CA ASP A 703 -28.02 -8.26 43.20
C ASP A 703 -29.32 -8.85 42.64
N GLY A 704 -29.32 -9.36 41.39
CA GLY A 704 -30.47 -10.03 40.80
C GLY A 704 -30.37 -10.18 39.30
N GLU A 705 -31.47 -10.61 38.68
CA GLU A 705 -31.70 -10.56 37.23
C GLU A 705 -32.95 -9.72 36.97
N GLN A 706 -32.87 -8.82 35.99
CA GLN A 706 -34.02 -8.05 35.48
C GLN A 706 -34.17 -8.36 34.00
N HIS A 707 -35.31 -8.94 33.61
CA HIS A 707 -35.61 -9.33 32.22
C HIS A 707 -34.46 -10.12 31.55
N HIS A 708 -33.67 -9.44 30.72
CA HIS A 708 -32.57 -9.98 29.91
C HIS A 708 -31.18 -9.54 30.41
N SER A 709 -31.06 -8.95 31.60
CA SER A 709 -29.79 -8.49 32.18
C SER A 709 -29.57 -8.97 33.63
N VAL A 710 -28.31 -9.11 34.00
CA VAL A 710 -27.88 -9.35 35.38
C VAL A 710 -27.48 -8.01 35.99
N VAL A 711 -28.10 -7.66 37.12
CA VAL A 711 -27.84 -6.40 37.83
C VAL A 711 -26.74 -6.61 38.87
N PHE A 712 -25.75 -5.73 38.84
CA PHE A 712 -24.64 -5.68 39.80
C PHE A 712 -24.67 -4.34 40.54
N ILE A 713 -24.66 -4.35 41.87
CA ILE A 713 -24.65 -3.13 42.69
C ILE A 713 -23.29 -2.96 43.36
N ARG A 714 -22.76 -1.73 43.35
CA ARG A 714 -21.51 -1.38 44.03
C ARG A 714 -21.71 -1.36 45.53
N ARG A 715 -21.16 -2.36 46.23
CA ARG A 715 -21.29 -2.48 47.71
C ARG A 715 -19.98 -2.23 48.45
N ASP A 716 -18.85 -2.23 47.74
CA ASP A 716 -17.52 -2.10 48.35
C ASP A 716 -16.59 -1.25 47.48
N HIS A 717 -15.45 -0.86 48.06
CA HIS A 717 -14.34 -0.24 47.34
C HIS A 717 -13.59 -1.29 46.48
N PRO A 718 -12.77 -0.85 45.49
CA PRO A 718 -11.99 -1.78 44.70
C PRO A 718 -11.05 -2.64 45.54
N ARG A 719 -10.87 -3.89 45.12
CA ARG A 719 -9.97 -4.83 45.82
C ARG A 719 -8.53 -4.28 45.86
N PRO A 720 -7.74 -4.54 46.92
CA PRO A 720 -6.38 -4.02 47.05
C PRO A 720 -5.44 -4.36 45.88
N ASN A 721 -5.68 -5.46 45.17
CA ASN A 721 -4.90 -5.90 44.01
C ASN A 721 -5.64 -5.73 42.68
N ALA A 722 -6.67 -4.88 42.61
CA ALA A 722 -7.51 -4.70 41.42
C ALA A 722 -6.69 -4.37 40.17
N ARG A 723 -5.67 -3.51 40.28
CA ARG A 723 -4.79 -3.14 39.16
C ARG A 723 -3.99 -4.33 38.61
N LEU A 724 -3.37 -5.10 39.50
CA LEU A 724 -2.60 -6.29 39.10
C LEU A 724 -3.50 -7.33 38.42
N ARG A 725 -4.68 -7.59 39.01
CA ARG A 725 -5.67 -8.53 38.47
C ARG A 725 -6.22 -8.09 37.10
N LEU A 726 -6.43 -6.79 36.91
CA LEU A 726 -6.82 -6.23 35.61
C LEU A 726 -5.74 -6.51 34.56
N THR A 727 -4.47 -6.28 34.89
CA THR A 727 -3.34 -6.56 33.99
C THR A 727 -3.30 -8.04 33.59
N ASP A 728 -3.54 -8.96 34.53
CA ASP A 728 -3.60 -10.40 34.25
C ASP A 728 -4.78 -10.76 33.31
N LEU A 729 -5.96 -10.18 33.56
CA LEU A 729 -7.15 -10.39 32.71
C LEU A 729 -6.92 -9.87 31.28
N LEU A 730 -6.32 -8.69 31.14
CA LEU A 730 -5.99 -8.11 29.84
C LEU A 730 -4.91 -8.91 29.11
N ALA A 731 -3.88 -9.39 29.82
CA ALA A 731 -2.85 -10.23 29.23
C ALA A 731 -3.39 -11.60 28.80
N GLU A 732 -4.28 -12.21 29.58
CA GLU A 732 -4.95 -13.47 29.22
C GLU A 732 -5.88 -13.29 28.00
N THR A 733 -6.69 -12.24 27.97
CA THR A 733 -7.58 -11.96 26.82
C THR A 733 -6.78 -11.67 25.55
N GLN A 734 -5.70 -10.89 25.65
CA GLN A 734 -4.79 -10.61 24.54
C GLN A 734 -4.13 -11.88 24.00
N ARG A 735 -3.68 -12.79 24.89
CA ARG A 735 -3.14 -14.10 24.51
C ARG A 735 -4.18 -14.99 23.84
N ARG A 736 -5.39 -15.10 24.40
CA ARG A 736 -6.50 -15.90 23.83
C ARG A 736 -6.92 -15.45 22.43
N GLN A 737 -6.90 -14.14 22.19
CA GLN A 737 -7.23 -13.55 20.90
C GLN A 737 -6.06 -13.59 19.90
N ASN A 738 -4.91 -14.17 20.29
CA ASN A 738 -3.69 -14.29 19.50
C ASN A 738 -3.20 -12.95 18.92
N VAL A 739 -3.30 -11.90 19.72
CA VAL A 739 -2.90 -10.54 19.34
C VAL A 739 -1.43 -10.36 19.67
N ARG A 740 -0.59 -10.35 18.64
CA ARG A 740 0.87 -10.31 18.81
C ARG A 740 1.45 -8.95 18.44
N GLY A 741 2.17 -8.34 19.38
CA GLY A 741 2.88 -7.07 19.20
C GLY A 741 2.04 -5.80 19.27
N ALA A 742 0.76 -5.92 19.63
CA ALA A 742 -0.01 -4.78 20.10
C ALA A 742 0.61 -4.22 21.39
N PRO A 743 0.51 -2.90 21.64
CA PRO A 743 0.87 -2.36 22.94
C PRO A 743 0.12 -3.10 24.05
N PRO A 744 0.71 -3.26 25.24
CA PRO A 744 0.01 -3.87 26.36
C PRO A 744 -1.28 -3.09 26.68
N ARG A 745 -2.43 -3.76 26.60
CA ARG A 745 -3.76 -3.12 26.75
C ARG A 745 -3.93 -2.35 28.05
N TRP A 746 -3.29 -2.83 29.12
CA TRP A 746 -3.36 -2.24 30.46
C TRP A 746 -2.79 -0.81 30.53
N TRP A 747 -2.05 -0.37 29.50
CA TRP A 747 -1.57 1.00 29.35
C TRP A 747 -2.69 2.03 29.31
N ASN A 748 -3.91 1.66 28.91
CA ASN A 748 -4.97 2.65 28.70
C ASN A 748 -5.95 2.73 29.86
N TYR A 749 -5.75 1.91 30.89
CA TYR A 749 -6.64 1.82 32.03
C TYR A 749 -6.10 2.66 33.19
N VAL A 750 -6.96 3.51 33.74
CA VAL A 750 -6.67 4.30 34.95
C VAL A 750 -6.47 3.39 36.16
N ASP A 751 -5.71 3.87 37.16
CA ASP A 751 -5.53 3.11 38.39
C ASP A 751 -6.82 3.06 39.22
N ALA A 752 -7.04 1.94 39.89
CA ALA A 752 -8.18 1.76 40.78
C ALA A 752 -8.06 2.71 41.98
N ARG A 753 -9.11 3.50 42.22
CA ARG A 753 -9.20 4.45 43.35
C ARG A 753 -10.37 4.09 44.25
N ARG A 754 -10.36 4.60 45.49
CA ARG A 754 -11.51 4.46 46.41
C ARG A 754 -12.78 4.96 45.73
N ALA A 755 -13.89 4.25 45.95
CA ALA A 755 -15.19 4.68 45.42
C ALA A 755 -15.51 6.10 45.95
N PRO A 756 -15.93 7.03 45.08
CA PRO A 756 -16.30 8.37 45.51
C PRO A 756 -17.57 8.36 46.37
N ASP A 757 -17.74 9.37 47.22
CA ASP A 757 -18.90 9.49 48.09
C ASP A 757 -20.14 10.03 47.34
N ALA A 758 -19.92 10.79 46.25
CA ALA A 758 -20.96 11.34 45.37
C ALA A 758 -20.45 11.47 43.92
N VAL A 759 -21.37 11.56 42.96
CA VAL A 759 -21.05 11.87 41.56
C VAL A 759 -20.81 13.38 41.44
N GLU A 760 -19.55 13.80 41.26
CA GLU A 760 -19.23 15.24 41.17
C GLU A 760 -19.29 15.78 39.75
N TRP A 761 -18.81 15.03 38.74
CA TRP A 761 -18.87 15.39 37.32
C TRP A 761 -18.42 14.23 36.42
N HIS A 762 -19.11 14.00 35.30
CA HIS A 762 -18.73 13.00 34.30
C HIS A 762 -18.12 13.66 33.06
N PRO A 763 -16.97 13.16 32.56
CA PRO A 763 -16.43 13.56 31.26
C PRO A 763 -17.44 13.25 30.14
N TRP A 764 -17.43 14.06 29.08
CA TRP A 764 -18.33 13.87 27.93
C TRP A 764 -18.21 12.47 27.29
N GLN A 765 -17.05 11.82 27.40
CA GLN A 765 -16.81 10.46 26.91
C GLN A 765 -17.69 9.39 27.59
N PHE A 766 -18.26 9.68 28.76
CA PHE A 766 -19.18 8.79 29.48
C PHE A 766 -20.62 8.93 29.02
N HIS A 767 -20.88 9.79 28.02
CA HIS A 767 -22.18 9.97 27.39
C HIS A 767 -22.16 9.58 25.90
N GLU A 768 -21.09 8.92 25.44
CA GLU A 768 -21.02 8.41 24.06
C GLU A 768 -21.84 7.12 23.88
N ASP A 769 -22.57 7.03 22.77
CA ASP A 769 -23.21 5.79 22.34
C ASP A 769 -22.24 4.97 21.48
N LEU A 770 -21.70 3.90 22.06
CA LEU A 770 -20.75 2.97 21.43
C LEU A 770 -21.42 1.65 21.05
N ARG A 771 -22.74 1.64 20.86
CA ARG A 771 -23.44 0.49 20.31
C ARG A 771 -22.97 0.20 18.89
N ASP A 772 -22.98 -1.07 18.55
CA ASP A 772 -22.77 -1.48 17.18
C ASP A 772 -23.97 -1.04 16.36
N THR A 773 -23.75 -0.26 15.31
CA THR A 773 -24.82 0.04 14.35
C THR A 773 -25.40 -1.29 13.85
N PRO A 774 -26.72 -1.53 13.96
CA PRO A 774 -27.32 -2.70 13.36
C PRO A 774 -27.10 -2.54 11.86
N ARG A 775 -26.10 -3.22 11.31
CA ARG A 775 -25.85 -3.20 9.88
C ARG A 775 -27.17 -3.64 9.26
N GLN A 776 -27.78 -2.76 8.46
CA GLN A 776 -28.69 -3.22 7.42
C GLN A 776 -27.94 -4.37 6.77
N GLN A 777 -28.47 -5.58 6.95
CA GLN A 777 -28.04 -6.74 6.18
C GLN A 777 -28.20 -6.31 4.73
N ALA A 778 -27.12 -5.80 4.14
CA ALA A 778 -27.07 -5.42 2.75
C ALA A 778 -27.26 -6.75 2.04
N ARG A 779 -28.52 -7.02 1.66
CA ARG A 779 -29.03 -8.14 0.88
C ARG A 779 -27.92 -9.12 0.53
N GLN A 780 -27.58 -10.00 1.47
CA GLN A 780 -27.30 -11.35 1.02
C GLN A 780 -28.61 -11.78 0.40
N PRO A 781 -28.64 -12.23 -0.88
CA PRO A 781 -29.83 -12.90 -1.35
C PRO A 781 -30.10 -13.98 -0.32
N ARG A 782 -31.28 -13.94 0.31
CA ARG A 782 -31.84 -15.06 1.05
C ARG A 782 -31.68 -16.25 0.10
N LEU A 783 -30.69 -17.10 0.38
CA LEU A 783 -30.72 -18.45 -0.12
C LEU A 783 -31.86 -19.06 0.67
N ASP A 784 -32.89 -19.45 -0.04
CA ASP A 784 -34.16 -19.91 0.49
C ASP A 784 -33.98 -20.91 1.65
N ASP A 785 -34.84 -20.71 2.65
CA ASP A 785 -35.10 -21.58 3.79
C ASP A 785 -35.63 -22.95 3.34
N ASP A 786 -34.76 -23.81 2.78
CA ASP A 786 -35.12 -25.18 2.43
C ASP A 786 -34.00 -26.20 2.70
N PHE A 787 -33.29 -26.04 3.83
CA PHE A 787 -32.44 -27.10 4.38
C PHE A 787 -32.63 -27.27 5.90
N ASN A 788 -33.89 -27.36 6.33
CA ASN A 788 -34.25 -28.07 7.56
C ASN A 788 -34.22 -29.57 7.28
N GLY A 789 -33.06 -30.21 7.49
CA GLY A 789 -32.93 -31.65 7.23
C GLY A 789 -31.59 -32.26 7.58
N LEU A 790 -30.93 -31.81 8.66
CA LEU A 790 -29.73 -32.49 9.21
C LEU A 790 -29.74 -32.45 10.75
N GLY A 791 -30.92 -32.59 11.34
CA GLY A 791 -31.11 -32.81 12.78
C GLY A 791 -30.94 -34.27 13.23
N GLU A 792 -30.65 -35.20 12.31
CA GLU A 792 -30.48 -36.62 12.61
C GLU A 792 -29.24 -37.14 11.88
N LEU A 793 -28.04 -36.85 12.38
CA LEU A 793 -26.83 -37.61 12.03
C LEU A 793 -25.66 -37.47 13.01
N PHE A 794 -25.88 -36.83 14.17
CA PHE A 794 -24.96 -36.88 15.30
C PHE A 794 -25.79 -37.04 16.57
N GLY A 795 -25.85 -38.27 17.08
CA GLY A 795 -26.31 -38.56 18.42
C GLY A 795 -25.31 -38.10 19.48
#